data_AF-A0A9X5C8H0-F1
#
_entry.id   AF-A0A9X5C8H0-F1
#
_cell.length_a   1.000
_cell.length_b   1.000
_cell.length_c   1.000
_cell.angle_alpha   90.00
_cell.angle_beta   90.00
_cell.angle_gamma   90.00
#
_symmetry.space_group_name_H-M   'P 1'
#
loop_
_entity.id
_entity.type
_entity.pdbx_description
1 polymer ?
#
loop_
_entity_poly.entity_id
_entity_poly.type
_entity_poly.pdbx_seq_one_letter_code
_entity_poly.pdbx_strand_id
1 'polypeptide(L)'
;MVTDNVLTGILHIPVRCLIEDIQECREGKMLSGRDEWEEYRDYDEHFLGRPEYIRELCGRYPELLRLVLRRIEQIVDQLFCVWEAVEGRFSPVKAESVELGISDVHTGGGTAARIRLADGRSFIYKPRSLHKNRIYQGISRWFCKRLGLSFREREIYEMEGCGLDSCIECAPCLDKSEIKRFFYRLGIQLFICYLTDTSDIHGENLIANGEFPELIDLEAMPGAAGRREAHSDGGSTCSGSSDEGSNGGTHMDLFSDRCEASDMRALREWMEKSVTHTGILPTACWGNDAARGSVNALHSAEKCVTPFLLPTVTNPRSSRMKLAYERREIHLKNSVPVYQGKPAEVQRYVEVLCEGFGAAFEIACNEKEQIRSLFEPLYSEEGRFLIRHTQQYGMYLTASLAPEFMKDARNRIYLLHILKKGQKSETGYAALFAYELEAMMNMEIPIYYFRGKGKELLDGAQKAYPEYFEQSAYESFQEKLQRLSAADLGRQQMLIRLSIGCSLPQTEESGFLPTEVIRGKGAQGNVFTRLGRHLAGLRIEAGGRQIWTRTGFSGQAWRMKAAGMDLYDGIPGIAAALAAVISAGGSREFDGLFDRLTDDLFCYTERCLESKQTVSSGQTGMFAGEGSVVYAYLLLYRLTGRRQYLDYADRHVRIVRAAEEQDTSYDLLSGNAGWIVVLLKLYQETKEEAYLSYAVRAGELLWEKRTVMETGCGWLCASEKAPLAGMAHGNSGAVLAYARLMKYTKAPEYAGRLRQILEYEDSLYLEKERNWKDLRSRENRGSHTNAWCHGGSGILLSRLSLLELEEFQEDKRVARDIERGTACLMRWKKDSSICLCHGLAGKYMILCEAAKALGRDELRKESAKIRRRILELERVPVQEYYNASLMAGISGAALALCEADAELLY
;
A
#
# COMPACT_ATOMS: atom_id res chain seq x y z
N MET A 1 22.94 39.24 6.01
CA MET A 1 22.45 38.47 4.84
C MET A 1 23.52 37.54 4.28
N VAL A 2 24.61 38.02 3.66
CA VAL A 2 25.66 37.15 3.09
C VAL A 2 26.28 36.26 4.17
N THR A 3 26.77 36.86 5.25
CA THR A 3 27.39 36.15 6.38
C THR A 3 26.45 35.13 7.02
N ASP A 4 25.17 35.47 7.20
CA ASP A 4 24.19 34.58 7.82
C ASP A 4 23.91 33.35 6.95
N ASN A 5 23.77 33.53 5.63
CA ASN A 5 23.58 32.42 4.69
C ASN A 5 24.80 31.51 4.63
N VAL A 6 26.01 32.09 4.62
CA VAL A 6 27.27 31.33 4.65
C VAL A 6 27.34 30.50 5.94
N LEU A 7 27.13 31.13 7.10
CA LEU A 7 27.22 30.47 8.40
C LEU A 7 26.23 29.31 8.51
N THR A 8 24.95 29.55 8.19
CA THR A 8 23.91 28.51 8.19
C THR A 8 24.22 27.38 7.23
N GLY A 9 24.71 27.71 6.02
CA GLY A 9 24.97 26.74 4.97
C GLY A 9 26.15 25.80 5.22
N ILE A 10 27.14 26.21 6.03
CA ILE A 10 28.34 25.40 6.33
C ILE A 10 28.32 24.74 7.72
N LEU A 11 27.45 25.18 8.63
CA LEU A 11 27.47 24.81 10.05
C LEU A 11 27.54 23.30 10.29
N HIS A 12 26.82 22.51 9.48
CA HIS A 12 26.68 21.07 9.67
C HIS A 12 27.93 20.26 9.27
N ILE A 13 28.80 20.81 8.42
CA ILE A 13 29.97 20.13 7.87
C ILE A 13 31.02 19.81 8.96
N PRO A 14 31.49 20.77 9.79
CA PRO A 14 32.53 20.51 10.78
C PRO A 14 32.05 19.75 12.04
N VAL A 15 30.74 19.66 12.29
CA VAL A 15 30.19 19.21 13.58
C VAL A 15 30.77 17.87 14.03
N ARG A 16 30.87 16.89 13.13
CA ARG A 16 31.36 15.54 13.50
C ARG A 16 32.84 15.54 13.85
N CYS A 17 33.65 16.29 13.11
CA CYS A 17 35.08 16.46 13.39
C CYS A 17 35.30 17.21 14.70
N LEU A 18 34.50 18.26 14.97
CA LEU A 18 34.58 19.01 16.23
C LEU A 18 34.16 18.15 17.44
N ILE A 19 33.19 17.25 17.26
CA ILE A 19 32.80 16.29 18.29
C ILE A 19 33.94 15.30 18.60
N GLU A 20 34.63 14.77 17.58
CA GLU A 20 35.80 13.90 17.79
C GLU A 20 36.95 14.68 18.46
N ASP A 21 37.25 15.88 17.96
CA ASP A 21 38.36 16.69 18.45
C ASP A 21 38.18 17.15 19.91
N ILE A 22 36.99 17.60 20.32
CA ILE A 22 36.73 17.95 21.72
C ILE A 22 36.78 16.72 22.64
N GLN A 23 36.39 15.54 22.14
CA GLN A 23 36.50 14.28 22.88
C GLN A 23 37.96 13.88 23.06
N GLU A 24 38.78 13.97 22.01
CA GLU A 24 40.23 13.76 22.08
C GLU A 24 40.89 14.72 23.09
N CYS A 25 40.52 16.01 23.06
CA CYS A 25 41.02 17.00 24.03
C CYS A 25 40.64 16.66 25.46
N ARG A 26 39.41 16.20 25.68
CA ARG A 26 38.91 15.82 27.00
C ARG A 26 39.56 14.55 27.53
N GLU A 27 39.66 13.50 26.71
CA GLU A 27 40.33 12.24 27.05
C GLU A 27 41.82 12.45 27.33
N GLY A 28 42.46 13.34 26.56
CA GLY A 28 43.82 13.81 26.77
C GLY A 28 44.00 14.75 27.97
N LYS A 29 42.92 15.10 28.70
CA LYS A 29 42.92 16.05 29.82
C LYS A 29 43.52 17.42 29.47
N MET A 30 43.30 17.87 28.24
CA MET A 30 43.81 19.15 27.73
C MET A 30 42.87 20.32 28.03
N LEU A 31 41.61 20.05 28.37
CA LEU A 31 40.58 21.05 28.66
C LEU A 31 40.60 21.45 30.13
N SER A 32 40.39 22.74 30.38
CA SER A 32 40.25 23.31 31.72
C SER A 32 38.77 23.57 32.05
N GLY A 33 38.32 23.16 33.24
CA GLY A 33 36.96 23.40 33.69
C GLY A 33 36.56 22.52 34.86
N ARG A 34 35.55 22.93 35.64
CA ARG A 34 35.00 22.15 36.76
C ARG A 34 33.85 21.24 36.32
N ASP A 35 33.26 21.53 35.17
CA ASP A 35 32.18 20.77 34.56
C ASP A 35 32.30 20.76 33.03
N GLU A 36 31.40 20.02 32.38
CA GLU A 36 31.37 19.85 30.93
C GLU A 36 31.12 21.14 30.13
N TRP A 37 30.53 22.15 30.76
CA TRP A 37 30.18 23.43 30.13
C TRP A 37 31.37 24.40 30.20
N GLU A 38 32.08 24.40 31.32
CA GLU A 38 33.37 25.08 31.47
C GLU A 38 34.44 24.48 30.54
N GLU A 39 34.53 23.16 30.45
CA GLU A 39 35.43 22.47 29.52
C GLU A 39 35.14 22.84 28.05
N TYR A 40 33.86 22.99 27.67
CA TYR A 40 33.49 23.45 26.34
C TYR A 40 33.85 24.92 26.10
N ARG A 41 33.66 25.80 27.10
CA ARG A 41 34.09 27.21 26.98
C ARG A 41 35.59 27.33 26.80
N ASP A 42 36.37 26.53 27.54
CA ASP A 42 37.82 26.49 27.36
C ASP A 42 38.21 26.01 25.95
N TYR A 43 37.55 24.98 25.45
CA TYR A 43 37.72 24.54 24.06
C TYR A 43 37.37 25.64 23.04
N ASP A 44 36.25 26.32 23.21
CA ASP A 44 35.80 27.38 22.30
C ASP A 44 36.74 28.60 22.32
N GLU A 45 37.08 29.10 23.50
CA GLU A 45 37.88 30.32 23.68
C GLU A 45 39.37 30.08 23.45
N HIS A 46 39.92 29.01 24.02
CA HIS A 46 41.35 28.75 24.02
C HIS A 46 41.78 27.72 22.99
N PHE A 47 40.92 26.96 22.33
CA PHE A 47 41.33 26.09 21.22
C PHE A 47 40.80 26.64 19.89
N LEU A 48 39.49 26.62 19.68
CA LEU A 48 38.88 27.12 18.44
C LEU A 48 39.08 28.63 18.25
N GLY A 49 39.25 29.41 19.33
CA GLY A 49 39.61 30.83 19.27
C GLY A 49 41.02 31.12 18.71
N ARG A 50 41.90 30.11 18.58
CA ARG A 50 43.26 30.26 18.04
C ARG A 50 43.34 29.90 16.55
N PRO A 51 43.70 30.84 15.65
CA PRO A 51 43.86 30.55 14.21
C PRO A 51 44.87 29.45 13.88
N GLU A 52 45.89 29.26 14.71
CA GLU A 52 46.87 28.17 14.57
C GLU A 52 46.24 26.80 14.80
N TYR A 53 45.34 26.70 15.79
CA TYR A 53 44.66 25.45 16.12
C TYR A 53 43.64 25.07 15.03
N ILE A 54 42.90 26.05 14.49
CA ILE A 54 42.03 25.82 13.32
C ILE A 54 42.84 25.29 12.13
N ARG A 55 44.05 25.84 11.90
CA ARG A 55 44.96 25.35 10.85
C ARG A 55 45.42 23.92 11.10
N GLU A 56 45.74 23.57 12.34
CA GLU A 56 46.08 22.20 12.72
C GLU A 56 44.90 21.24 12.49
N LEU A 57 43.69 21.62 12.93
CA LEU A 57 42.48 20.84 12.74
C LEU A 57 42.18 20.61 11.25
N CYS A 58 42.32 21.64 10.42
CA CYS A 58 42.19 21.52 8.97
C CYS A 58 43.31 20.66 8.35
N GLY A 59 44.51 20.65 8.95
CA GLY A 59 45.60 19.75 8.55
C GLY A 59 45.30 18.29 8.88
N ARG A 60 44.62 18.02 10.00
CA ARG A 60 44.14 16.68 10.39
C ARG A 60 42.98 16.21 9.52
N TYR A 61 42.12 17.14 9.12
CA TYR A 61 40.92 16.90 8.31
C TYR A 61 40.93 17.75 7.02
N PRO A 62 41.81 17.46 6.05
CA PRO A 62 41.95 18.29 4.84
C PRO A 62 40.69 18.31 3.96
N GLU A 63 39.91 17.23 3.95
CA GLU A 63 38.65 17.17 3.19
C GLU A 63 37.56 18.04 3.83
N LEU A 64 37.57 18.22 5.16
CA LEU A 64 36.69 19.18 5.84
C LEU A 64 36.90 20.60 5.31
N LEU A 65 38.16 21.04 5.23
CA LEU A 65 38.50 22.37 4.72
C LEU A 65 38.04 22.52 3.27
N ARG A 66 38.29 21.52 2.42
CA ARG A 66 37.85 21.53 1.02
C ARG A 66 36.34 21.70 0.91
N LEU A 67 35.56 20.95 1.70
CA LEU A 67 34.09 21.01 1.67
C LEU A 67 33.54 22.33 2.20
N VAL A 68 34.11 22.87 3.27
CA VAL A 68 33.71 24.18 3.79
C VAL A 68 33.95 25.26 2.73
N LEU A 69 35.15 25.30 2.13
CA LEU A 69 35.46 26.28 1.08
C LEU A 69 34.57 26.11 -0.14
N ARG A 70 34.35 24.87 -0.59
CA ARG A 70 33.45 24.57 -1.72
C ARG A 70 32.03 25.05 -1.43
N ARG A 71 31.53 24.84 -0.21
CA ARG A 71 30.17 25.25 0.14
C ARG A 71 30.05 26.77 0.26
N ILE A 72 31.09 27.46 0.73
CA ILE A 72 31.15 28.93 0.75
C ILE A 72 31.07 29.49 -0.68
N GLU A 73 31.90 28.97 -1.59
CA GLU A 73 31.90 29.36 -3.01
C GLU A 73 30.50 29.24 -3.62
N GLN A 74 29.89 28.05 -3.51
CA GLN A 74 28.52 27.79 -3.98
C GLN A 74 27.48 28.78 -3.42
N ILE A 75 27.55 29.10 -2.12
CA ILE A 75 26.61 30.04 -1.48
C ILE A 75 26.80 31.46 -2.01
N VAL A 76 28.05 31.90 -2.18
CA VAL A 76 28.37 33.25 -2.67
C VAL A 76 27.91 33.42 -4.11
N ASP A 77 28.21 32.43 -4.97
CA ASP A 77 27.78 32.43 -6.37
C ASP A 77 26.26 32.49 -6.48
N GLN A 78 25.56 31.71 -5.66
CA GLN A 78 24.11 31.70 -5.64
C GLN A 78 23.52 33.03 -5.16
N LEU A 79 24.07 33.65 -4.12
CA LEU A 79 23.63 34.96 -3.65
C LEU A 79 23.80 36.03 -4.74
N PHE A 80 24.86 35.92 -5.54
CA PHE A 80 25.06 36.81 -6.68
C PHE A 80 23.95 36.63 -7.73
N CYS A 81 23.62 35.40 -8.12
CA CYS A 81 22.51 35.12 -9.04
C CYS A 81 21.15 35.62 -8.51
N VAL A 82 20.88 35.45 -7.21
CA VAL A 82 19.66 35.97 -6.58
C VAL A 82 19.63 37.49 -6.63
N TRP A 83 20.75 38.14 -6.34
CA TRP A 83 20.87 39.59 -6.39
C TRP A 83 20.63 40.13 -7.80
N GLU A 84 21.23 39.53 -8.82
CA GLU A 84 21.00 39.90 -10.24
C GLU A 84 19.53 39.76 -10.63
N ALA A 85 18.87 38.67 -10.22
CA ALA A 85 17.46 38.45 -10.51
C ALA A 85 16.56 39.52 -9.85
N VAL A 86 16.85 39.89 -8.61
CA VAL A 86 16.08 40.91 -7.88
C VAL A 86 16.32 42.29 -8.48
N GLU A 87 17.56 42.70 -8.70
CA GLU A 87 17.89 44.01 -9.29
C GLU A 87 17.33 44.14 -10.71
N GLY A 88 17.46 43.10 -11.54
CA GLY A 88 16.95 43.12 -12.91
C GLY A 88 15.43 43.26 -13.00
N ARG A 89 14.67 42.81 -11.99
CA ARG A 89 13.20 42.78 -12.03
C ARG A 89 12.51 43.84 -11.19
N PHE A 90 13.03 44.12 -10.00
CA PHE A 90 12.33 44.91 -8.99
C PHE A 90 12.96 46.27 -8.72
N SER A 91 14.11 46.61 -9.34
CA SER A 91 14.74 47.92 -9.17
C SER A 91 13.75 49.07 -9.44
N PRO A 92 13.68 50.10 -8.56
CA PRO A 92 14.59 50.39 -7.44
C PRO A 92 14.25 49.71 -6.10
N VAL A 93 13.25 48.81 -6.03
CA VAL A 93 12.90 48.08 -4.80
C VAL A 93 13.98 47.02 -4.51
N LYS A 94 14.62 47.14 -3.35
CA LYS A 94 15.69 46.24 -2.91
C LYS A 94 15.15 45.03 -2.15
N ALA A 95 15.93 43.95 -2.13
CA ALA A 95 15.74 42.86 -1.18
C ALA A 95 16.03 43.34 0.26
N GLU A 96 15.08 43.16 1.15
CA GLU A 96 15.24 43.35 2.60
C GLU A 96 15.94 42.14 3.23
N SER A 97 15.58 40.93 2.80
CA SER A 97 16.20 39.68 3.26
C SER A 97 16.20 38.59 2.20
N VAL A 98 17.26 37.77 2.19
CA VAL A 98 17.39 36.54 1.38
C VAL A 98 17.76 35.38 2.30
N GLU A 99 16.99 34.30 2.21
CA GLU A 99 17.19 33.04 2.94
C GLU A 99 17.42 31.92 1.90
N LEU A 100 18.65 31.41 1.82
CA LEU A 100 19.03 30.26 1.01
C LEU A 100 18.82 28.94 1.76
N GLY A 101 18.87 27.82 1.04
CA GLY A 101 18.85 26.48 1.66
C GLY A 101 17.46 26.04 2.09
N ILE A 102 16.41 26.61 1.50
CA ILE A 102 15.02 26.20 1.71
C ILE A 102 14.62 25.00 0.83
N SER A 103 15.53 24.53 -0.02
CA SER A 103 15.43 23.25 -0.75
C SER A 103 16.77 22.54 -0.76
N ASP A 104 16.78 21.31 -1.28
CA ASP A 104 18.00 20.56 -1.54
C ASP A 104 18.98 21.32 -2.45
N VAL A 105 20.26 21.03 -2.24
CA VAL A 105 21.38 21.60 -2.99
C VAL A 105 21.68 20.71 -4.18
N HIS A 106 21.66 21.27 -5.38
CA HIS A 106 21.90 20.56 -6.63
C HIS A 106 23.12 21.13 -7.38
N THR A 107 23.24 20.82 -8.67
CA THR A 107 24.38 21.16 -9.53
C THR A 107 24.84 22.61 -9.37
N GLY A 108 26.13 22.81 -9.10
CA GLY A 108 26.72 24.13 -8.90
C GLY A 108 26.33 24.80 -7.59
N GLY A 109 25.71 24.07 -6.66
CA GLY A 109 25.26 24.61 -5.38
C GLY A 109 23.86 25.23 -5.38
N GLY A 110 23.15 25.18 -6.50
CA GLY A 110 21.83 25.79 -6.65
C GLY A 110 20.80 25.20 -5.69
N THR A 111 20.05 26.08 -5.02
CA THR A 111 18.90 25.76 -4.15
C THR A 111 17.82 26.84 -4.32
N ALA A 112 16.59 26.59 -3.89
CA ALA A 112 15.59 27.64 -3.82
C ALA A 112 15.97 28.68 -2.74
N ALA A 113 15.50 29.90 -2.90
CA ALA A 113 15.72 30.99 -1.95
C ALA A 113 14.43 31.76 -1.67
N ARG A 114 14.18 32.12 -0.42
CA ARG A 114 13.09 33.03 -0.05
C ARG A 114 13.63 34.46 -0.04
N ILE A 115 12.95 35.35 -0.75
CA ILE A 115 13.28 36.76 -0.86
C ILE A 115 12.12 37.57 -0.28
N ARG A 116 12.42 38.50 0.62
CA ARG A 116 11.50 39.57 1.03
C ARG A 116 12.00 40.89 0.47
N LEU A 117 11.13 41.61 -0.23
CA LEU A 117 11.40 42.94 -0.77
C LEU A 117 11.07 44.02 0.25
N ALA A 118 11.71 45.19 0.15
CA ALA A 118 11.51 46.33 1.05
C ALA A 118 10.09 46.92 1.01
N ASP A 119 9.28 46.58 -0.01
CA ASP A 119 7.87 46.97 -0.11
C ASP A 119 6.90 45.94 0.50
N GLY A 120 7.43 44.90 1.16
CA GLY A 120 6.66 43.87 1.86
C GLY A 120 6.31 42.64 1.01
N ARG A 121 6.55 42.65 -0.31
CA ARG A 121 6.30 41.47 -1.16
C ARG A 121 7.33 40.37 -0.89
N SER A 122 6.94 39.11 -1.09
CA SER A 122 7.84 37.96 -0.91
C SER A 122 7.78 37.00 -2.09
N PHE A 123 8.94 36.50 -2.49
CA PHE A 123 9.13 35.63 -3.65
C PHE A 123 10.01 34.43 -3.29
N ILE A 124 9.79 33.33 -4.00
CA ILE A 124 10.67 32.17 -4.02
C ILE A 124 11.47 32.23 -5.31
N TYR A 125 12.77 32.45 -5.20
CA TYR A 125 13.71 32.27 -6.30
C TYR A 125 13.98 30.79 -6.50
N LYS A 126 13.95 30.37 -7.76
CA LYS A 126 14.30 29.01 -8.18
C LYS A 126 15.39 29.11 -9.25
N PRO A 127 16.51 28.37 -9.12
CA PRO A 127 17.62 28.39 -10.07
C PRO A 127 17.29 27.54 -11.32
N ARG A 128 16.11 27.77 -11.89
CA ARG A 128 15.58 27.13 -13.10
C ARG A 128 14.50 28.00 -13.71
N SER A 129 14.23 27.83 -15.00
CA SER A 129 13.09 28.48 -15.66
C SER A 129 11.77 28.09 -15.00
N LEU A 130 10.84 29.05 -14.92
CA LEU A 130 9.45 28.86 -14.47
C LEU A 130 8.43 28.93 -15.60
N HIS A 131 8.87 28.79 -16.86
CA HIS A 131 7.99 28.76 -18.03
C HIS A 131 6.87 27.73 -17.86
N LYS A 132 7.26 26.50 -17.48
CA LYS A 132 6.36 25.42 -17.10
C LYS A 132 5.31 25.80 -16.05
N ASN A 133 5.68 26.55 -15.01
CA ASN A 133 4.74 26.98 -13.97
C ASN A 133 3.66 27.92 -14.54
N ARG A 134 4.02 28.77 -15.51
CA ARG A 134 3.05 29.63 -16.23
C ARG A 134 2.13 28.81 -17.12
N ILE A 135 2.66 27.80 -17.82
CA ILE A 135 1.85 26.86 -18.61
C ILE A 135 0.82 26.16 -17.71
N TYR A 136 1.27 25.56 -16.62
CA TYR A 136 0.39 24.90 -15.64
C TYR A 136 -0.66 25.86 -15.07
N GLN A 137 -0.28 27.10 -14.72
CA GLN A 137 -1.23 28.12 -14.28
C GLN A 137 -2.30 28.39 -15.36
N GLY A 138 -1.89 28.42 -16.64
CA GLY A 138 -2.78 28.48 -17.80
C GLY A 138 -3.78 27.33 -17.87
N ILE A 139 -3.28 26.09 -17.73
CA ILE A 139 -4.09 24.86 -17.72
C ILE A 139 -5.12 24.90 -16.57
N SER A 140 -4.65 25.18 -15.35
CA SER A 140 -5.49 25.24 -14.16
C SER A 140 -6.57 26.34 -14.28
N ARG A 141 -6.20 27.53 -14.78
CA ARG A 141 -7.13 28.62 -15.09
C ARG A 141 -8.19 28.18 -16.10
N TRP A 142 -7.79 27.43 -17.13
CA TRP A 142 -8.69 26.96 -18.18
C TRP A 142 -9.76 26.01 -17.63
N PHE A 143 -9.36 25.00 -16.85
CA PHE A 143 -10.32 24.09 -16.21
C PHE A 143 -11.24 24.82 -15.23
N CYS A 144 -10.69 25.71 -14.39
CA CYS A 144 -11.50 26.48 -13.44
C CYS A 144 -12.56 27.31 -14.17
N LYS A 145 -12.17 28.04 -15.23
CA LYS A 145 -13.12 28.84 -16.03
C LYS A 145 -14.19 27.97 -16.69
N ARG A 146 -13.81 26.81 -17.26
CA ARG A 146 -14.77 25.86 -17.87
C ARG A 146 -15.77 25.30 -16.88
N LEU A 147 -15.36 25.09 -15.64
CA LEU A 147 -16.20 24.57 -14.56
C LEU A 147 -16.89 25.67 -13.73
N GLY A 148 -16.82 26.93 -14.17
CA GLY A 148 -17.48 28.05 -13.48
C GLY A 148 -16.86 28.42 -12.12
N LEU A 149 -15.60 28.04 -11.89
CA LEU A 149 -14.87 28.32 -10.65
C LEU A 149 -14.03 29.59 -10.77
N SER A 150 -13.90 30.29 -9.65
CA SER A 150 -12.89 31.34 -9.50
C SER A 150 -11.48 30.75 -9.56
N PHE A 151 -10.55 31.54 -10.09
CA PHE A 151 -9.14 31.20 -10.21
C PHE A 151 -8.29 32.34 -9.63
N ARG A 152 -7.25 31.98 -8.86
CA ARG A 152 -6.29 32.94 -8.31
C ARG A 152 -5.05 32.97 -9.18
N GLU A 153 -4.73 34.16 -9.71
CA GLU A 153 -3.53 34.36 -10.50
C GLU A 153 -2.32 34.55 -9.57
N ARG A 154 -1.23 33.84 -9.87
CA ARG A 154 0.03 33.89 -9.13
C ARG A 154 1.06 34.69 -9.95
N GLU A 155 1.82 35.57 -9.29
CA GLU A 155 2.88 36.31 -9.97
C GLU A 155 4.09 35.39 -10.18
N ILE A 156 4.34 35.04 -11.43
CA ILE A 156 5.46 34.18 -11.83
C ILE A 156 6.30 34.95 -12.86
N TYR A 157 7.54 35.23 -12.51
CA TYR A 157 8.51 35.88 -13.39
C TYR A 157 9.51 34.84 -13.89
N GLU A 158 9.48 34.63 -15.19
CA GLU A 158 10.43 33.80 -15.93
C GLU A 158 11.63 34.65 -16.36
N MET A 159 12.83 34.12 -16.16
CA MET A 159 14.09 34.78 -16.48
C MET A 159 15.05 33.75 -17.11
N GLU A 160 16.11 34.21 -17.76
CA GLU A 160 17.11 33.29 -18.31
C GLU A 160 17.82 32.55 -17.16
N GLY A 161 17.79 31.22 -17.19
CA GLY A 161 18.41 30.36 -16.16
C GLY A 161 17.76 30.35 -14.78
N CYS A 162 16.74 31.17 -14.51
CA CYS A 162 16.09 31.24 -13.20
C CYS A 162 14.63 31.75 -13.26
N GLY A 163 13.96 31.79 -12.11
CA GLY A 163 12.67 32.47 -12.01
C GLY A 163 12.25 32.79 -10.59
N LEU A 164 11.27 33.68 -10.48
CA LEU A 164 10.72 34.17 -9.22
C LEU A 164 9.22 33.84 -9.17
N ASP A 165 8.81 33.09 -8.15
CA ASP A 165 7.42 32.73 -7.91
C ASP A 165 6.92 33.44 -6.64
N SER A 166 5.76 34.10 -6.67
CA SER A 166 5.25 34.77 -5.46
C SER A 166 5.06 33.76 -4.32
N CYS A 167 5.45 34.15 -3.12
CA CYS A 167 5.31 33.29 -1.95
C CYS A 167 3.83 33.10 -1.60
N ILE A 168 3.42 31.85 -1.42
CA ILE A 168 2.06 31.49 -1.05
C ILE A 168 2.05 31.13 0.43
N GLU A 169 1.19 31.78 1.18
CA GLU A 169 0.96 31.46 2.58
C GLU A 169 -0.30 30.60 2.74
N CYS A 170 -0.28 29.72 3.74
CA CYS A 170 -1.46 28.99 4.16
C CYS A 170 -2.48 29.98 4.75
N ALA A 171 -3.72 29.90 4.30
CA ALA A 171 -4.80 30.76 4.77
C ALA A 171 -6.01 29.89 5.18
N PRO A 172 -6.71 30.22 6.28
CA PRO A 172 -7.88 29.47 6.69
C PRO A 172 -9.05 29.70 5.74
N CYS A 173 -9.89 28.67 5.56
CA CYS A 173 -11.19 28.81 4.94
C CYS A 173 -12.12 29.69 5.81
N LEU A 174 -13.00 30.44 5.17
CA LEU A 174 -14.02 31.28 5.81
C LEU A 174 -15.25 30.49 6.24
N ASP A 175 -15.59 29.42 5.52
CA ASP A 175 -16.74 28.55 5.81
C ASP A 175 -16.54 27.11 5.29
N LYS A 176 -17.51 26.23 5.59
CA LYS A 176 -17.48 24.84 5.12
C LYS A 176 -17.65 24.69 3.60
N SER A 177 -18.25 25.66 2.93
CA SER A 177 -18.40 25.64 1.47
C SER A 177 -17.06 25.88 0.78
N GLU A 178 -16.19 26.71 1.35
CA GLU A 178 -14.81 26.87 0.89
C GLU A 178 -14.00 25.58 1.01
N ILE A 179 -14.19 24.79 2.08
CA ILE A 179 -13.56 23.47 2.20
C ILE A 179 -14.03 22.54 1.08
N LYS A 180 -15.34 22.52 0.76
CA LYS A 180 -15.85 21.73 -0.37
C LYS A 180 -15.22 22.18 -1.69
N ARG A 181 -15.17 23.49 -1.94
CA ARG A 181 -14.56 24.03 -3.16
C ARG A 181 -13.05 23.77 -3.23
N PHE A 182 -12.35 23.74 -2.09
CA PHE A 182 -10.97 23.28 -2.01
C PHE A 182 -10.81 21.86 -2.53
N PHE A 183 -11.56 20.89 -1.99
CA PHE A 183 -11.45 19.48 -2.41
C PHE A 183 -11.92 19.27 -3.86
N TYR A 184 -12.92 20.01 -4.32
CA TYR A 184 -13.33 19.99 -5.72
C TYR A 184 -12.20 20.48 -6.63
N ARG A 185 -11.56 21.61 -6.30
CA ARG A 185 -10.38 22.09 -7.04
C ARG A 185 -9.21 21.12 -6.96
N LEU A 186 -9.00 20.48 -5.82
CA LEU A 186 -7.94 19.47 -5.66
C LEU A 186 -8.22 18.25 -6.55
N GLY A 187 -9.49 17.89 -6.78
CA GLY A 187 -9.87 16.85 -7.73
C GLY A 187 -9.46 17.19 -9.16
N ILE A 188 -9.63 18.46 -9.56
CA ILE A 188 -9.15 18.98 -10.85
C ILE A 188 -7.61 18.90 -10.91
N GLN A 189 -6.90 19.31 -9.85
CA GLN A 189 -5.44 19.23 -9.81
C GLN A 189 -4.94 17.79 -9.89
N LEU A 190 -5.60 16.86 -9.18
CA LEU A 190 -5.30 15.44 -9.24
C LEU A 190 -5.50 14.89 -10.65
N PHE A 191 -6.53 15.33 -11.37
CA PHE A 191 -6.72 14.97 -12.79
C PHE A 191 -5.60 15.51 -13.68
N ILE A 192 -5.18 16.77 -13.49
CA ILE A 192 -4.07 17.36 -14.24
C ILE A 192 -2.80 16.53 -14.02
N CYS A 193 -2.43 16.24 -12.76
CA CYS A 193 -1.27 15.42 -12.43
C CYS A 193 -1.38 13.99 -12.98
N TYR A 194 -2.56 13.38 -12.89
CA TYR A 194 -2.83 12.07 -13.48
C TYR A 194 -2.59 12.08 -14.99
N LEU A 195 -3.11 13.07 -15.71
CA LEU A 195 -3.00 13.15 -17.16
C LEU A 195 -1.55 13.37 -17.61
N THR A 196 -0.74 14.09 -16.82
CA THR A 196 0.66 14.40 -17.13
C THR A 196 1.67 13.40 -16.56
N ASP A 197 1.23 12.27 -16.00
CA ASP A 197 2.09 11.29 -15.30
C ASP A 197 2.90 11.92 -14.13
N THR A 198 2.48 13.08 -13.62
CA THR A 198 3.22 13.81 -12.59
C THR A 198 3.20 13.08 -11.26
N SER A 199 4.39 12.95 -10.66
CA SER A 199 4.61 12.39 -9.33
C SER A 199 5.24 13.44 -8.40
N ASP A 200 5.58 13.03 -7.18
CA ASP A 200 6.32 13.85 -6.18
C ASP A 200 5.55 15.09 -5.66
N ILE A 201 4.22 15.09 -5.75
CA ILE A 201 3.36 16.14 -5.17
C ILE A 201 2.99 15.78 -3.73
N HIS A 202 4.00 15.77 -2.85
CA HIS A 202 3.88 15.51 -1.41
C HIS A 202 3.37 16.74 -0.64
N GLY A 203 3.15 16.61 0.68
CA GLY A 203 2.52 17.66 1.50
C GLY A 203 3.30 18.95 1.62
N GLU A 204 4.61 18.92 1.43
CA GLU A 204 5.45 20.11 1.30
C GLU A 204 5.21 20.88 -0.01
N ASN A 205 4.69 20.21 -1.05
CA ASN A 205 4.50 20.76 -2.40
C ASN A 205 3.07 21.25 -2.67
N LEU A 206 2.16 21.12 -1.70
CA LEU A 206 0.78 21.64 -1.75
C LEU A 206 0.53 22.61 -0.58
N ILE A 207 0.02 23.80 -0.90
CA ILE A 207 -0.40 24.79 0.10
C ILE A 207 -1.91 25.02 0.01
N ALA A 208 -2.59 24.96 1.15
CA ALA A 208 -4.00 25.30 1.32
C ALA A 208 -4.15 26.80 1.61
N ASN A 209 -4.45 27.56 0.57
CA ASN A 209 -4.68 29.00 0.66
C ASN A 209 -6.19 29.28 0.60
N GLY A 210 -6.88 29.13 1.74
CA GLY A 210 -8.33 29.16 1.81
C GLY A 210 -8.94 28.05 0.96
N GLU A 211 -9.78 28.42 -0.01
CA GLU A 211 -10.41 27.47 -0.94
C GLU A 211 -9.53 27.03 -2.13
N PHE A 212 -8.26 27.48 -2.19
CA PHE A 212 -7.36 27.26 -3.32
C PHE A 212 -6.24 26.26 -2.96
N PRO A 213 -6.22 25.05 -3.55
CA PRO A 213 -5.08 24.13 -3.47
C PRO A 213 -3.97 24.57 -4.44
N GLU A 214 -2.88 25.09 -3.89
CA GLU A 214 -1.77 25.67 -4.65
C GLU A 214 -0.58 24.71 -4.73
N LEU A 215 -0.29 24.21 -5.95
CA LEU A 215 0.94 23.45 -6.21
C LEU A 215 2.12 24.41 -6.34
N ILE A 216 3.10 24.27 -5.46
CA ILE A 216 4.26 25.18 -5.38
C ILE A 216 5.51 24.63 -6.05
N ASP A 217 5.62 23.30 -6.20
CA ASP A 217 6.67 22.68 -7.02
C ASP A 217 6.08 21.78 -8.10
N LEU A 218 6.59 21.97 -9.31
CA LEU A 218 6.12 21.35 -10.56
C LEU A 218 7.30 20.85 -11.39
N GLU A 219 8.49 20.70 -10.78
CA GLU A 219 9.66 20.24 -11.49
C GLU A 219 9.51 18.82 -12.06
N ALA A 220 8.76 17.94 -11.38
CA ALA A 220 8.40 16.59 -11.82
C ALA A 220 7.18 16.54 -12.79
N MET A 221 6.74 17.70 -13.30
CA MET A 221 5.73 17.80 -14.36
C MET A 221 6.43 18.15 -15.69
N PRO A 222 6.08 17.56 -16.85
CA PRO A 222 5.39 16.27 -16.94
C PRO A 222 6.22 15.18 -16.26
N GLY A 223 5.59 14.05 -15.94
CA GLY A 223 6.30 12.86 -15.45
C GLY A 223 6.95 12.08 -16.59
N ALA A 224 8.00 11.32 -16.27
CA ALA A 224 8.69 10.49 -17.24
C ALA A 224 7.85 9.26 -17.62
N ALA A 225 8.08 8.75 -18.83
CA ALA A 225 7.57 7.44 -19.21
C ALA A 225 8.41 6.30 -18.58
N GLY A 226 7.92 5.06 -18.68
CA GLY A 226 8.62 3.87 -18.17
C GLY A 226 10.06 3.73 -18.71
N ARG A 227 10.96 3.23 -17.85
CA ARG A 227 12.37 2.94 -18.19
C ARG A 227 12.46 1.71 -19.09
N ARG A 228 13.46 1.63 -19.98
CA ARG A 228 13.79 0.38 -20.68
C ARG A 228 14.23 -0.69 -19.67
N GLU A 229 13.92 -1.95 -19.94
CA GLU A 229 14.31 -3.10 -19.09
C GLU A 229 15.82 -3.18 -18.79
N ALA A 230 16.68 -2.73 -19.72
CA ALA A 230 18.13 -2.66 -19.49
C ALA A 230 18.54 -1.68 -18.36
N HIS A 231 17.61 -0.84 -17.90
CA HIS A 231 17.78 0.18 -16.86
C HIS A 231 16.76 0.04 -15.71
N SER A 232 15.95 -1.04 -15.70
CA SER A 232 14.87 -1.25 -14.73
C SER A 232 15.33 -1.82 -13.38
N ASP A 233 16.55 -2.33 -13.27
CA ASP A 233 17.02 -2.99 -12.05
C ASP A 233 17.97 -2.09 -11.24
N GLY A 234 17.45 -1.53 -10.14
CA GLY A 234 18.27 -1.02 -9.03
C GLY A 234 17.91 0.36 -8.47
N GLY A 235 16.92 1.05 -9.05
CA GLY A 235 16.25 2.17 -8.39
C GLY A 235 15.01 1.66 -7.68
N SER A 236 15.04 1.56 -6.36
CA SER A 236 13.83 1.32 -5.57
C SER A 236 12.89 2.51 -5.75
N THR A 237 11.99 2.44 -6.73
CA THR A 237 10.76 3.24 -6.77
C THR A 237 9.77 2.57 -5.83
N CYS A 238 9.83 2.92 -4.54
CA CYS A 238 8.84 2.73 -3.47
C CYS A 238 7.89 1.50 -3.45
N SER A 239 8.21 0.37 -4.08
CA SER A 239 7.42 -0.86 -3.99
C SER A 239 8.24 -2.09 -3.58
N GLY A 240 9.56 -1.95 -3.43
CA GLY A 240 10.43 -2.98 -2.88
C GLY A 240 10.87 -2.66 -1.45
N SER A 241 10.03 -2.92 -0.46
CA SER A 241 10.55 -3.30 0.86
C SER A 241 10.94 -4.77 0.77
N SER A 242 12.20 -5.07 1.00
CA SER A 242 12.62 -6.38 1.47
C SER A 242 12.00 -6.59 2.85
N ASP A 243 10.72 -6.99 2.89
CA ASP A 243 10.02 -7.45 4.09
C ASP A 243 10.34 -8.94 4.31
N GLU A 244 11.61 -9.25 4.57
CA GLU A 244 11.94 -10.41 5.39
C GLU A 244 11.82 -9.98 6.86
N GLY A 245 10.60 -9.90 7.36
CA GLY A 245 10.39 -9.61 8.77
C GLY A 245 9.00 -9.08 9.11
N SER A 246 8.17 -9.96 9.64
CA SER A 246 6.90 -9.70 10.34
C SER A 246 5.66 -9.41 9.49
N ASN A 247 5.14 -10.46 8.86
CA ASN A 247 3.74 -10.88 9.05
C ASN A 247 3.67 -12.39 8.87
N GLY A 248 2.86 -13.06 9.70
CA GLY A 248 2.73 -14.51 9.69
C GLY A 248 2.22 -15.06 8.36
N GLY A 249 2.95 -16.04 7.82
CA GLY A 249 2.41 -17.22 7.16
C GLY A 249 1.65 -17.05 5.84
N THR A 250 2.36 -16.82 4.74
CA THR A 250 2.14 -17.55 3.47
C THR A 250 3.50 -17.61 2.77
N HIS A 251 4.22 -18.72 2.94
CA HIS A 251 5.37 -19.00 2.08
C HIS A 251 4.83 -19.28 0.68
N MET A 252 4.93 -18.26 -0.18
CA MET A 252 4.40 -18.22 -1.54
C MET A 252 5.27 -19.05 -2.49
N ASP A 253 4.64 -19.71 -3.45
CA ASP A 253 5.28 -20.65 -4.37
C ASP A 253 6.26 -19.99 -5.33
N LEU A 254 7.49 -20.54 -5.44
CA LEU A 254 8.57 -20.08 -6.35
C LEU A 254 8.20 -20.06 -7.86
N PHE A 255 7.06 -20.67 -8.24
CA PHE A 255 6.54 -20.66 -9.61
C PHE A 255 5.24 -19.86 -9.77
N SER A 256 4.39 -19.77 -8.73
CA SER A 256 3.40 -18.69 -8.64
C SER A 256 4.13 -17.35 -8.79
N ASP A 257 5.33 -17.24 -8.23
CA ASP A 257 6.23 -16.11 -8.36
C ASP A 257 6.55 -15.71 -9.80
N ARG A 258 6.46 -16.54 -10.85
CA ARG A 258 6.74 -16.04 -12.23
C ARG A 258 5.53 -15.38 -12.88
N CYS A 259 4.36 -16.03 -12.83
CA CYS A 259 3.14 -15.44 -13.37
C CYS A 259 2.64 -14.33 -12.46
N GLU A 260 2.61 -14.55 -11.15
CA GLU A 260 2.31 -13.52 -10.17
C GLU A 260 3.38 -12.42 -10.16
N ALA A 261 4.68 -12.67 -10.33
CA ALA A 261 5.61 -11.54 -10.50
C ALA A 261 5.37 -10.79 -11.81
N SER A 262 4.94 -11.47 -12.88
CA SER A 262 4.62 -10.80 -14.14
C SER A 262 3.34 -9.96 -14.05
N ASP A 263 2.32 -10.47 -13.35
CA ASP A 263 1.07 -9.75 -13.08
C ASP A 263 1.28 -8.65 -12.04
N MET A 264 2.06 -8.91 -10.98
CA MET A 264 2.47 -7.89 -10.02
C MET A 264 3.33 -6.81 -10.67
N ARG A 265 4.18 -7.15 -11.64
CA ARG A 265 4.94 -6.17 -12.42
C ARG A 265 4.01 -5.33 -13.28
N ALA A 266 3.13 -5.95 -14.06
CA ALA A 266 2.15 -5.23 -14.88
C ALA A 266 1.20 -4.38 -14.02
N LEU A 267 0.80 -4.86 -12.84
CA LEU A 267 -0.01 -4.14 -11.86
C LEU A 267 0.75 -2.94 -11.27
N ARG A 268 2.04 -3.10 -10.94
CA ARG A 268 2.90 -2.00 -10.49
C ARG A 268 3.02 -0.92 -11.56
N GLU A 269 3.33 -1.31 -12.80
CA GLU A 269 3.43 -0.39 -13.94
C GLU A 269 2.09 0.34 -14.20
N TRP A 270 0.96 -0.36 -14.04
CA TRP A 270 -0.37 0.25 -14.12
C TRP A 270 -0.63 1.24 -12.97
N MET A 271 -0.22 0.90 -11.75
CA MET A 271 -0.35 1.76 -10.56
C MET A 271 0.53 3.02 -10.65
N GLU A 272 1.74 2.91 -11.20
CA GLU A 272 2.64 4.04 -11.45
C GLU A 272 2.04 5.07 -12.41
N LYS A 273 1.14 4.64 -13.30
CA LYS A 273 0.42 5.53 -14.25
C LYS A 273 -0.94 6.01 -13.73
N SER A 274 -1.28 5.71 -12.48
CA SER A 274 -2.57 6.01 -11.87
C SER A 274 -2.51 7.18 -10.88
N VAL A 275 -3.68 7.64 -10.42
CA VAL A 275 -3.80 8.70 -9.41
C VAL A 275 -3.02 8.46 -8.12
N THR A 276 -2.72 7.20 -7.77
CA THR A 276 -1.98 6.87 -6.54
C THR A 276 -0.50 7.23 -6.60
N HIS A 277 0.08 7.40 -7.79
CA HIS A 277 1.49 7.74 -7.96
C HIS A 277 1.77 9.25 -7.88
N THR A 278 0.72 10.08 -7.84
CA THR A 278 0.86 11.55 -7.87
C THR A 278 1.54 12.14 -6.64
N GLY A 279 1.50 11.43 -5.49
CA GLY A 279 1.96 11.94 -4.20
C GLY A 279 0.86 12.66 -3.39
N ILE A 280 -0.25 13.06 -4.04
CA ILE A 280 -1.37 13.77 -3.40
C ILE A 280 -2.15 12.84 -2.47
N LEU A 281 -2.49 11.65 -2.96
CA LEU A 281 -3.36 10.71 -2.26
C LEU A 281 -2.62 9.95 -1.15
N PRO A 282 -3.29 9.63 -0.02
CA PRO A 282 -2.70 8.83 1.05
C PRO A 282 -2.31 7.43 0.55
N THR A 283 -1.02 7.14 0.49
CA THR A 283 -0.47 5.85 0.12
C THR A 283 0.69 5.50 1.03
N ALA A 284 1.08 4.22 1.07
CA ALA A 284 2.16 3.75 1.93
C ALA A 284 3.53 4.17 1.36
N CYS A 285 4.03 5.34 1.71
CA CYS A 285 5.31 5.85 1.16
C CYS A 285 6.56 5.34 1.92
N TRP A 286 6.44 4.85 3.17
CA TRP A 286 7.60 4.67 4.08
C TRP A 286 7.60 3.39 4.95
N GLY A 287 7.11 2.25 4.43
CA GLY A 287 7.18 0.97 5.13
C GLY A 287 6.25 0.86 6.37
N ASN A 288 5.24 0.02 6.24
CA ASN A 288 4.45 -0.72 7.25
C ASN A 288 3.91 -0.05 8.54
N ASP A 289 4.05 1.24 8.80
CA ASP A 289 3.52 1.83 10.04
C ASP A 289 2.67 3.08 9.77
N ALA A 290 1.37 2.90 9.48
CA ALA A 290 0.43 4.01 9.32
C ALA A 290 0.30 4.86 10.61
N ALA A 291 0.70 4.31 11.77
CA ALA A 291 0.79 5.04 13.02
C ALA A 291 1.89 6.13 13.02
N ARG A 292 2.82 6.11 12.05
CA ARG A 292 3.93 7.07 11.95
C ARG A 292 3.67 8.22 10.98
N GLY A 293 2.49 8.29 10.38
CA GLY A 293 2.06 9.37 9.48
C GLY A 293 2.57 9.19 8.04
N SER A 294 1.95 9.90 7.10
CA SER A 294 2.33 9.92 5.68
C SER A 294 2.86 11.30 5.28
N VAL A 295 3.77 11.35 4.31
CA VAL A 295 4.24 12.59 3.66
C VAL A 295 3.34 13.02 2.49
N ASN A 296 2.29 12.25 2.17
CA ASN A 296 1.36 12.62 1.10
C ASN A 296 0.67 13.95 1.39
N ALA A 297 0.23 14.63 0.32
CA ALA A 297 -0.42 15.93 0.47
C ALA A 297 -1.71 15.87 1.30
N LEU A 298 -2.47 14.79 1.13
CA LEU A 298 -3.60 14.47 2.00
C LEU A 298 -3.15 13.54 3.14
N HIS A 299 -3.42 13.97 4.37
CA HIS A 299 -3.07 13.23 5.59
C HIS A 299 -4.05 13.56 6.72
N SER A 300 -4.08 12.73 7.77
CA SER A 300 -4.91 12.93 8.97
C SER A 300 -4.14 13.43 10.19
N ALA A 301 -2.80 13.41 10.14
CA ALA A 301 -1.93 13.83 11.23
C ALA A 301 -1.02 14.97 10.77
N GLU A 302 -0.93 16.05 11.53
CA GLU A 302 -0.03 17.19 11.26
C GLU A 302 1.45 16.86 11.45
N LYS A 303 1.73 15.67 11.99
CA LYS A 303 3.05 15.19 12.39
C LYS A 303 3.27 13.78 11.84
N CYS A 304 4.38 13.55 11.18
CA CYS A 304 4.87 12.21 10.87
C CYS A 304 6.27 12.01 11.45
N VAL A 305 6.66 10.76 11.67
CA VAL A 305 7.95 10.41 12.27
C VAL A 305 8.74 9.59 11.26
N THR A 306 10.00 9.94 11.05
CA THR A 306 10.87 9.21 10.11
C THR A 306 10.96 7.72 10.48
N PRO A 307 10.88 6.79 9.50
CA PRO A 307 10.94 5.36 9.80
C PRO A 307 12.36 4.91 10.20
N PHE A 308 13.39 5.65 9.78
CA PHE A 308 14.79 5.49 10.15
C PHE A 308 15.24 6.55 11.16
N LEU A 309 16.39 6.29 11.77
CA LEU A 309 17.05 7.21 12.68
C LEU A 309 17.87 8.24 11.91
N LEU A 310 17.79 9.50 12.33
CA LEU A 310 18.60 10.59 11.82
C LEU A 310 19.62 11.02 12.89
N PRO A 311 20.84 11.39 12.48
CA PRO A 311 21.87 11.86 13.41
C PRO A 311 21.45 13.17 14.07
N THR A 312 21.56 13.23 15.39
CA THR A 312 21.21 14.38 16.23
C THR A 312 22.33 14.64 17.23
N VAL A 313 22.75 15.90 17.36
CA VAL A 313 23.73 16.30 18.38
C VAL A 313 23.05 16.33 19.74
N THR A 314 23.59 15.58 20.70
CA THR A 314 23.18 15.56 22.11
C THR A 314 24.23 16.23 22.97
N ASN A 315 23.81 16.83 24.09
CA ASN A 315 24.63 17.72 24.92
C ASN A 315 25.31 18.85 24.11
N PRO A 316 24.54 19.63 23.31
CA PRO A 316 25.13 20.69 22.51
C PRO A 316 25.82 21.71 23.42
N ARG A 317 26.98 22.22 23.00
CA ARG A 317 27.83 23.15 23.77
C ARG A 317 28.39 22.59 25.09
N SER A 318 28.62 21.29 25.18
CA SER A 318 29.32 20.64 26.29
C SER A 318 30.50 19.80 25.80
N SER A 319 31.48 19.53 26.65
CA SER A 319 32.60 18.62 26.37
C SER A 319 32.18 17.14 26.27
N ARG A 320 30.91 16.84 26.58
CA ARG A 320 30.24 15.53 26.39
C ARG A 320 29.34 15.51 25.15
N MET A 321 29.50 16.48 24.26
CA MET A 321 28.78 16.52 22.99
C MET A 321 29.02 15.22 22.21
N LYS A 322 27.95 14.65 21.66
CA LYS A 322 28.02 13.41 20.87
C LYS A 322 26.87 13.32 19.88
N LEU A 323 27.04 12.50 18.84
CA LEU A 323 25.96 12.12 17.94
C LEU A 323 25.14 10.99 18.53
N ALA A 324 23.83 11.22 18.68
CA ALA A 324 22.81 10.20 18.86
C ALA A 324 22.06 9.99 17.54
N TYR A 325 21.34 8.87 17.43
CA TYR A 325 20.52 8.53 16.28
C TYR A 325 19.08 8.41 16.75
N GLU A 326 18.24 9.36 16.34
CA GLU A 326 16.87 9.51 16.82
C GLU A 326 15.92 9.68 15.65
N ARG A 327 14.67 9.22 15.80
CA ARG A 327 13.65 9.51 14.79
C ARG A 327 13.26 10.98 14.88
N ARG A 328 13.06 11.62 13.73
CA ARG A 328 12.64 13.04 13.67
C ARG A 328 11.16 13.15 13.38
N GLU A 329 10.53 14.12 14.02
CA GLU A 329 9.18 14.55 13.69
C GLU A 329 9.23 15.54 12.52
N ILE A 330 8.43 15.29 11.49
CA ILE A 330 8.22 16.13 10.32
C ILE A 330 6.82 16.73 10.44
N HIS A 331 6.71 18.04 10.21
CA HIS A 331 5.45 18.78 10.32
C HIS A 331 4.86 19.08 8.94
N LEU A 332 3.64 18.61 8.69
CA LEU A 332 2.89 18.83 7.45
C LEU A 332 1.71 19.76 7.76
N LYS A 333 1.99 21.07 7.89
CA LYS A 333 1.00 22.04 8.40
C LYS A 333 0.17 22.74 7.32
N ASN A 334 0.56 22.60 6.05
CA ASN A 334 0.13 23.54 5.03
C ASN A 334 -0.71 22.94 3.91
N SER A 335 -0.80 21.61 3.75
CA SER A 335 -1.47 21.00 2.59
C SER A 335 -2.96 20.70 2.80
N VAL A 336 -3.45 20.74 4.03
CA VAL A 336 -4.86 20.48 4.39
C VAL A 336 -5.56 21.79 4.77
N PRO A 337 -6.75 22.09 4.26
CA PRO A 337 -7.45 23.34 4.54
C PRO A 337 -7.86 23.41 6.01
N VAL A 338 -7.74 24.59 6.61
CA VAL A 338 -8.04 24.85 8.03
C VAL A 338 -9.28 25.71 8.15
N TYR A 339 -10.21 25.35 9.04
CA TYR A 339 -11.39 26.15 9.37
C TYR A 339 -11.53 26.27 10.88
N GLN A 340 -11.69 27.50 11.39
CA GLN A 340 -11.77 27.79 12.83
C GLN A 340 -10.61 27.18 13.64
N GLY A 341 -9.39 27.22 13.08
CA GLY A 341 -8.19 26.68 13.71
C GLY A 341 -8.10 25.15 13.74
N LYS A 342 -9.00 24.43 13.04
CA LYS A 342 -8.99 22.97 12.92
C LYS A 342 -8.77 22.54 11.47
N PRO A 343 -7.84 21.61 11.19
CA PRO A 343 -7.72 21.01 9.87
C PRO A 343 -9.01 20.29 9.46
N ALA A 344 -9.33 20.33 8.17
CA ALA A 344 -10.45 19.60 7.63
C ALA A 344 -10.22 18.08 7.71
N GLU A 345 -11.27 17.36 8.08
CA GLU A 345 -11.31 15.91 8.01
C GLU A 345 -11.41 15.46 6.54
N VAL A 346 -10.27 15.27 5.88
CA VAL A 346 -10.13 14.90 4.45
C VAL A 346 -11.11 13.81 4.04
N GLN A 347 -11.26 12.80 4.88
CA GLN A 347 -12.09 11.63 4.63
C GLN A 347 -13.59 11.96 4.39
N ARG A 348 -14.10 13.09 4.90
CA ARG A 348 -15.48 13.53 4.65
C ARG A 348 -15.72 14.12 3.26
N TYR A 349 -14.66 14.43 2.53
CA TYR A 349 -14.71 15.13 1.25
C TYR A 349 -14.26 14.26 0.07
N VAL A 350 -14.15 12.93 0.25
CA VAL A 350 -13.74 11.99 -0.80
C VAL A 350 -14.63 12.06 -2.04
N GLU A 351 -15.95 12.19 -1.87
CA GLU A 351 -16.87 12.28 -3.01
C GLU A 351 -16.75 13.63 -3.72
N VAL A 352 -16.53 14.73 -2.98
CA VAL A 352 -16.30 16.06 -3.58
C VAL A 352 -14.99 16.08 -4.38
N LEU A 353 -13.96 15.39 -3.90
CA LEU A 353 -12.70 15.17 -4.62
C LEU A 353 -12.94 14.37 -5.92
N CYS A 354 -13.71 13.27 -5.83
CA CYS A 354 -14.10 12.45 -6.99
C CYS A 354 -14.95 13.23 -8.01
N GLU A 355 -15.84 14.11 -7.56
CA GLU A 355 -16.66 15.01 -8.40
C GLU A 355 -15.78 15.97 -9.19
N GLY A 356 -14.85 16.66 -8.52
CA GLY A 356 -13.91 17.58 -9.18
C GLY A 356 -12.99 16.87 -10.18
N PHE A 357 -12.49 15.68 -9.81
CA PHE A 357 -11.71 14.82 -10.70
C PHE A 357 -12.53 14.39 -11.93
N GLY A 358 -13.76 13.90 -11.69
CA GLY A 358 -14.65 13.42 -12.75
C GLY A 358 -15.05 14.52 -13.72
N ALA A 359 -15.37 15.71 -13.24
CA ALA A 359 -15.72 16.84 -14.09
C ALA A 359 -14.59 17.25 -15.04
N ALA A 360 -13.34 17.29 -14.55
CA ALA A 360 -12.18 17.58 -15.39
C ALA A 360 -11.90 16.43 -16.39
N PHE A 361 -12.05 15.18 -15.95
CA PHE A 361 -11.89 13.99 -16.79
C PHE A 361 -12.91 13.95 -17.94
N GLU A 362 -14.19 14.23 -17.65
CA GLU A 362 -15.26 14.23 -18.64
C GLU A 362 -15.04 15.30 -19.71
N ILE A 363 -14.63 16.51 -19.32
CA ILE A 363 -14.22 17.56 -20.27
C ILE A 363 -13.12 17.03 -21.18
N ALA A 364 -12.09 16.38 -20.61
CA ALA A 364 -10.98 15.87 -21.40
C ALA A 364 -11.36 14.71 -22.34
N CYS A 365 -12.30 13.87 -21.92
CA CYS A 365 -12.84 12.81 -22.75
C CYS A 365 -13.62 13.38 -23.97
N ASN A 366 -14.35 14.48 -23.76
CA ASN A 366 -15.19 15.11 -24.80
C ASN A 366 -14.41 16.05 -25.73
N GLU A 367 -13.35 16.70 -25.24
CA GLU A 367 -12.60 17.75 -25.95
C GLU A 367 -11.11 17.38 -26.15
N LYS A 368 -10.82 16.13 -26.52
CA LYS A 368 -9.45 15.59 -26.63
C LYS A 368 -8.47 16.49 -27.39
N GLU A 369 -8.86 17.04 -28.54
CA GLU A 369 -7.98 17.91 -29.34
C GLU A 369 -7.65 19.24 -28.66
N GLN A 370 -8.64 19.83 -27.98
CA GLN A 370 -8.43 21.05 -27.21
C GLN A 370 -7.53 20.79 -26.00
N ILE A 371 -7.71 19.67 -25.30
CA ILE A 371 -6.81 19.24 -24.22
C ILE A 371 -5.40 18.99 -24.74
N ARG A 372 -5.24 18.30 -25.87
CA ARG A 372 -3.94 18.07 -26.48
C ARG A 372 -3.21 19.40 -26.73
N SER A 373 -3.88 20.36 -27.38
CA SER A 373 -3.29 21.68 -27.65
C SER A 373 -2.99 22.48 -26.37
N LEU A 374 -3.84 22.35 -25.34
CA LEU A 374 -3.65 23.04 -24.07
C LEU A 374 -2.42 22.53 -23.30
N PHE A 375 -2.15 21.22 -23.35
CA PHE A 375 -1.05 20.59 -22.63
C PHE A 375 0.24 20.46 -23.47
N GLU A 376 0.18 20.48 -24.79
CA GLU A 376 1.37 20.31 -25.65
C GLU A 376 2.55 21.24 -25.30
N PRO A 377 2.37 22.53 -24.98
CA PRO A 377 3.47 23.41 -24.58
C PRO A 377 4.26 22.88 -23.39
N LEU A 378 3.63 22.14 -22.47
CA LEU A 378 4.27 21.55 -21.29
C LEU A 378 5.39 20.56 -21.67
N TYR A 379 5.25 19.89 -22.81
CA TYR A 379 6.20 18.87 -23.28
C TYR A 379 7.35 19.44 -24.10
N SER A 380 7.36 20.75 -24.34
CA SER A 380 8.54 21.48 -24.82
C SER A 380 9.55 21.74 -23.70
N GLU A 381 9.14 21.58 -22.45
CA GLU A 381 9.96 21.78 -21.25
C GLU A 381 10.62 20.48 -20.79
N GLU A 382 11.59 20.61 -19.88
CA GLU A 382 12.22 19.49 -19.18
C GLU A 382 11.41 19.06 -17.95
N GLY A 383 11.32 17.75 -17.71
CA GLY A 383 10.79 17.16 -16.48
C GLY A 383 11.90 16.60 -15.59
N ARG A 384 11.80 16.74 -14.26
CA ARG A 384 12.72 16.13 -13.29
C ARG A 384 12.46 14.63 -13.22
N PHE A 385 13.52 13.84 -13.21
CA PHE A 385 13.46 12.40 -13.01
C PHE A 385 14.21 11.98 -11.74
N LEU A 386 13.54 11.20 -10.89
CA LEU A 386 14.14 10.67 -9.67
C LEU A 386 14.67 9.26 -9.92
N ILE A 387 15.99 9.13 -10.07
CA ILE A 387 16.64 7.80 -10.09
C ILE A 387 16.58 7.16 -8.70
N ARG A 388 16.77 7.97 -7.66
CA ARG A 388 16.67 7.64 -6.23
C ARG A 388 16.01 8.78 -5.48
N HIS A 389 15.44 8.48 -4.31
CA HIS A 389 14.91 9.50 -3.42
C HIS A 389 16.03 10.38 -2.87
N THR A 390 15.80 11.70 -2.83
CA THR A 390 16.76 12.67 -2.31
C THR A 390 17.24 12.34 -0.89
N GLN A 391 16.36 11.81 -0.04
CA GLN A 391 16.74 11.44 1.33
C GLN A 391 17.81 10.35 1.38
N GLN A 392 17.84 9.42 0.41
CA GLN A 392 18.90 8.42 0.33
C GLN A 392 20.26 9.08 0.08
N TYR A 393 20.33 10.05 -0.83
CA TYR A 393 21.54 10.84 -1.04
C TYR A 393 21.91 11.65 0.22
N GLY A 394 20.94 12.32 0.84
CA GLY A 394 21.16 13.09 2.07
C GLY A 394 21.74 12.25 3.22
N MET A 395 21.29 10.99 3.37
CA MET A 395 21.85 10.06 4.35
C MET A 395 23.31 9.72 4.06
N TYR A 396 23.66 9.44 2.80
CA TYR A 396 25.06 9.16 2.42
C TYR A 396 25.96 10.40 2.53
N LEU A 397 25.47 11.59 2.17
CA LEU A 397 26.18 12.85 2.38
C LEU A 397 26.49 13.02 3.86
N THR A 398 25.49 12.88 4.73
CA THR A 398 25.65 13.03 6.18
C THR A 398 26.59 11.98 6.77
N ALA A 399 26.53 10.74 6.30
CA ALA A 399 27.47 9.69 6.71
C ALA A 399 28.90 10.01 6.25
N SER A 400 29.06 10.57 5.05
CA SER A 400 30.35 10.98 4.50
C SER A 400 31.03 12.11 5.27
N LEU A 401 30.32 12.75 6.21
CA LEU A 401 30.85 13.78 7.11
C LEU A 401 31.57 13.22 8.35
N ALA A 402 31.63 11.90 8.52
CA ALA A 402 32.31 11.32 9.68
C ALA A 402 33.84 11.55 9.60
N PRO A 403 34.53 11.69 10.76
CA PRO A 403 35.91 12.15 10.79
C PRO A 403 36.90 11.25 10.04
N GLU A 404 36.67 9.94 10.00
CA GLU A 404 37.46 8.97 9.22
C GLU A 404 37.44 9.26 7.72
N PHE A 405 36.34 9.81 7.21
CA PHE A 405 36.20 10.22 5.82
C PHE A 405 36.74 11.62 5.56
N MET A 406 36.85 12.46 6.60
CA MET A 406 37.40 13.82 6.49
C MET A 406 38.92 13.89 6.51
N LYS A 407 39.58 12.81 6.95
CA LYS A 407 41.06 12.67 6.93
C LYS A 407 41.61 12.53 5.50
N ASP A 408 40.84 11.93 4.60
CA ASP A 408 41.27 11.66 3.21
C ASP A 408 40.07 11.54 2.26
N ALA A 409 40.06 12.32 1.18
CA ALA A 409 39.03 12.29 0.14
C ALA A 409 38.81 10.88 -0.47
N ARG A 410 39.85 10.03 -0.50
CA ARG A 410 39.74 8.63 -0.98
C ARG A 410 38.81 7.80 -0.11
N ASN A 411 38.71 8.09 1.18
CA ASN A 411 37.81 7.38 2.09
C ASN A 411 36.34 7.76 1.80
N ARG A 412 36.06 9.03 1.49
CA ARG A 412 34.72 9.44 1.01
C ARG A 412 34.33 8.75 -0.28
N ILE A 413 35.26 8.68 -1.24
CA ILE A 413 35.04 7.95 -2.50
C ILE A 413 34.69 6.48 -2.21
N TYR A 414 35.44 5.81 -1.31
CA TYR A 414 35.17 4.42 -0.93
C TYR A 414 33.77 4.24 -0.34
N LEU A 415 33.34 5.10 0.58
CA LEU A 415 31.98 5.07 1.13
C LEU A 415 30.92 5.22 0.04
N LEU A 416 31.08 6.19 -0.85
CA LEU A 416 30.10 6.51 -1.90
C LEU A 416 29.97 5.43 -2.99
N HIS A 417 30.89 4.46 -3.04
CA HIS A 417 30.69 3.24 -3.84
C HIS A 417 29.45 2.43 -3.40
N ILE A 418 28.88 2.71 -2.23
CA ILE A 418 27.58 2.15 -1.81
C ILE A 418 26.46 2.46 -2.81
N LEU A 419 26.57 3.53 -3.61
CA LEU A 419 25.63 3.84 -4.69
C LEU A 419 25.56 2.70 -5.73
N LYS A 420 26.64 1.92 -5.93
CA LYS A 420 26.63 0.75 -6.82
C LYS A 420 25.94 -0.48 -6.23
N LYS A 421 25.57 -0.47 -4.95
CA LYS A 421 24.96 -1.64 -4.29
C LYS A 421 23.65 -2.01 -4.97
N GLY A 422 23.52 -3.27 -5.40
CA GLY A 422 22.33 -3.81 -6.06
C GLY A 422 22.25 -3.56 -7.57
N GLN A 423 23.27 -2.94 -8.17
CA GLN A 423 23.34 -2.70 -9.62
C GLN A 423 24.04 -3.87 -10.32
N LYS A 424 23.44 -4.42 -11.38
CA LYS A 424 24.07 -5.46 -12.22
C LYS A 424 25.23 -4.85 -13.01
N SER A 425 26.37 -5.56 -13.05
CA SER A 425 27.64 -5.10 -13.65
C SER A 425 27.58 -4.80 -15.15
N GLU A 426 26.53 -5.24 -15.85
CA GLU A 426 26.37 -5.11 -17.31
C GLU A 426 25.44 -3.95 -17.75
N THR A 427 24.97 -3.12 -16.82
CA THR A 427 24.04 -2.01 -17.13
C THR A 427 24.74 -0.70 -17.46
N GLY A 428 24.09 0.19 -18.22
CA GLY A 428 24.55 1.56 -18.53
C GLY A 428 24.73 2.49 -17.31
N TYR A 429 24.63 1.97 -16.09
CA TYR A 429 24.76 2.71 -14.84
C TYR A 429 26.17 3.24 -14.56
N ALA A 430 27.22 2.67 -15.15
CA ALA A 430 28.59 3.11 -14.91
C ALA A 430 28.80 4.61 -15.21
N ALA A 431 28.16 5.12 -16.27
CA ALA A 431 28.23 6.53 -16.64
C ALA A 431 27.38 7.44 -15.75
N LEU A 432 26.32 6.91 -15.12
CA LEU A 432 25.49 7.63 -14.15
C LEU A 432 26.22 7.73 -12.80
N PHE A 433 26.85 6.64 -12.36
CA PHE A 433 27.63 6.60 -11.13
C PHE A 433 28.75 7.65 -11.11
N ALA A 434 29.43 7.87 -12.23
CA ALA A 434 30.49 8.88 -12.31
C ALA A 434 29.95 10.29 -11.96
N TYR A 435 28.79 10.64 -12.50
CA TYR A 435 28.11 11.90 -12.19
C TYR A 435 27.60 11.93 -10.73
N GLU A 436 26.95 10.87 -10.24
CA GLU A 436 26.49 10.82 -8.85
C GLU A 436 27.64 10.98 -7.86
N LEU A 437 28.77 10.30 -8.12
CA LEU A 437 29.96 10.40 -7.29
C LEU A 437 30.51 11.82 -7.28
N GLU A 438 30.62 12.46 -8.44
CA GLU A 438 31.11 13.84 -8.57
C GLU A 438 30.22 14.83 -7.80
N ALA A 439 28.90 14.78 -8.00
CA ALA A 439 27.95 15.63 -7.28
C ALA A 439 28.05 15.42 -5.76
N MET A 440 28.05 14.16 -5.30
CA MET A 440 28.11 13.81 -3.88
C MET A 440 29.45 14.21 -3.23
N MET A 441 30.55 14.14 -3.99
CA MET A 441 31.85 14.66 -3.54
C MET A 441 31.82 16.18 -3.33
N ASN A 442 30.97 16.91 -4.06
CA ASN A 442 30.78 18.36 -3.96
C ASN A 442 29.64 18.80 -3.03
N MET A 443 29.09 17.89 -2.22
CA MET A 443 27.93 18.14 -1.34
C MET A 443 26.65 18.53 -2.09
N GLU A 444 26.53 18.04 -3.32
CA GLU A 444 25.37 18.25 -4.18
C GLU A 444 24.57 16.94 -4.27
N ILE A 445 23.24 17.05 -4.25
CA ILE A 445 22.34 15.94 -4.51
C ILE A 445 22.22 15.79 -6.03
N PRO A 446 22.53 14.60 -6.59
CA PRO A 446 22.38 14.35 -8.02
C PRO A 446 20.97 14.67 -8.51
N ILE A 447 20.87 15.35 -9.65
CA ILE A 447 19.60 15.71 -10.28
C ILE A 447 19.60 15.27 -11.73
N TYR A 448 18.45 14.79 -12.20
CA TYR A 448 18.29 14.33 -13.56
C TYR A 448 17.03 14.93 -14.17
N TYR A 449 17.08 15.12 -15.48
CA TYR A 449 16.00 15.65 -16.29
C TYR A 449 15.75 14.75 -17.51
N PHE A 450 14.67 15.03 -18.21
CA PHE A 450 14.40 14.51 -19.55
C PHE A 450 13.64 15.57 -20.34
N ARG A 451 13.77 15.53 -21.67
CA ARG A 451 12.99 16.41 -22.56
C ARG A 451 11.62 15.80 -22.79
N GLY A 452 10.54 16.58 -22.71
CA GLY A 452 9.18 16.05 -22.81
C GLY A 452 8.89 15.25 -24.09
N LYS A 453 9.53 15.61 -25.23
CA LYS A 453 9.45 14.91 -26.53
C LYS A 453 10.66 14.01 -26.82
N GLY A 454 11.60 13.87 -25.89
CA GLY A 454 12.82 13.06 -26.01
C GLY A 454 12.70 11.70 -25.32
N LYS A 455 13.71 10.85 -25.52
CA LYS A 455 13.85 9.52 -24.85
C LYS A 455 15.16 9.40 -24.07
N GLU A 456 15.94 10.47 -24.05
CA GLU A 456 17.17 10.61 -23.31
C GLU A 456 16.93 11.05 -21.86
N LEU A 457 17.79 10.58 -20.98
CA LEU A 457 17.96 11.14 -19.65
C LEU A 457 19.09 12.18 -19.71
N LEU A 458 18.96 13.28 -18.99
CA LEU A 458 19.95 14.34 -18.86
C LEU A 458 20.42 14.39 -17.41
N ASP A 459 21.71 14.51 -17.16
CA ASP A 459 22.19 14.89 -15.82
C ASP A 459 22.09 16.40 -15.59
N GLY A 460 22.36 16.85 -14.37
CA GLY A 460 22.34 18.29 -14.03
C GLY A 460 23.37 19.13 -14.80
N ALA A 461 24.36 18.52 -15.45
CA ALA A 461 25.31 19.19 -16.35
C ALA A 461 24.87 19.14 -17.83
N GLN A 462 23.61 18.75 -18.10
CA GLN A 462 23.01 18.65 -19.43
C GLN A 462 23.67 17.61 -20.35
N LYS A 463 24.44 16.68 -19.79
CA LYS A 463 24.97 15.54 -20.54
C LYS A 463 23.86 14.53 -20.78
N ALA A 464 23.72 14.11 -22.04
CA ALA A 464 22.68 13.17 -22.44
C ALA A 464 23.11 11.71 -22.31
N TYR A 465 22.18 10.91 -21.80
CA TYR A 465 22.20 9.46 -21.74
C TYR A 465 21.10 8.95 -22.69
N PRO A 466 21.45 8.63 -23.94
CA PRO A 466 20.46 8.32 -24.97
C PRO A 466 19.71 7.03 -24.64
N GLU A 467 18.48 6.91 -25.16
CA GLU A 467 17.66 5.69 -25.11
C GLU A 467 17.38 5.15 -23.69
N TYR A 468 17.36 6.03 -22.69
CA TYR A 468 17.07 5.64 -21.31
C TYR A 468 15.59 5.23 -21.11
N PHE A 469 14.69 5.94 -21.79
CA PHE A 469 13.24 5.70 -21.73
C PHE A 469 12.74 4.90 -22.95
N GLU A 470 11.69 4.11 -22.77
CA GLU A 470 11.04 3.37 -23.87
C GLU A 470 10.31 4.32 -24.84
N GLN A 471 9.63 5.30 -24.26
CA GLN A 471 8.87 6.33 -24.97
C GLN A 471 9.10 7.70 -24.33
N SER A 472 8.75 8.75 -25.04
CA SER A 472 8.75 10.11 -24.50
C SER A 472 7.55 10.35 -23.59
N ALA A 473 7.65 11.35 -22.72
CA ALA A 473 6.51 11.76 -21.89
C ALA A 473 5.32 12.26 -22.74
N TYR A 474 5.59 12.89 -23.88
CA TYR A 474 4.54 13.33 -24.80
C TYR A 474 3.82 12.15 -25.46
N GLU A 475 4.53 11.11 -25.88
CA GLU A 475 3.92 9.87 -26.38
C GLU A 475 3.04 9.23 -25.29
N SER A 476 3.52 9.15 -24.03
CA SER A 476 2.75 8.63 -22.88
C SER A 476 1.44 9.41 -22.66
N PHE A 477 1.53 10.74 -22.69
CA PHE A 477 0.38 11.62 -22.56
C PHE A 477 -0.64 11.43 -23.67
N GLN A 478 -0.19 11.35 -24.93
CA GLN A 478 -1.08 11.12 -26.07
C GLN A 478 -1.80 9.78 -25.95
N GLU A 479 -1.09 8.71 -25.58
CA GLU A 479 -1.71 7.41 -25.33
C GLU A 479 -2.76 7.47 -24.22
N LYS A 480 -2.43 8.11 -23.09
CA LYS A 480 -3.34 8.24 -21.95
C LYS A 480 -4.59 9.04 -22.32
N LEU A 481 -4.42 10.18 -23.00
CA LEU A 481 -5.51 11.01 -23.48
C LEU A 481 -6.43 10.24 -24.43
N GLN A 482 -5.88 9.37 -25.28
CA GLN A 482 -6.69 8.54 -26.17
C GLN A 482 -7.45 7.43 -25.43
N ARG A 483 -6.88 6.88 -24.36
CA ARG A 483 -7.48 5.80 -23.55
C ARG A 483 -8.54 6.28 -22.53
N LEU A 484 -8.68 7.59 -22.30
CA LEU A 484 -9.71 8.12 -21.40
C LEU A 484 -11.09 7.58 -21.79
N SER A 485 -11.78 7.00 -20.81
CA SER A 485 -13.07 6.35 -20.97
C SER A 485 -13.81 6.34 -19.62
N ALA A 486 -15.13 6.07 -19.65
CA ALA A 486 -15.91 5.92 -18.42
C ALA A 486 -15.38 4.81 -17.51
N ALA A 487 -14.82 3.73 -18.09
CA ALA A 487 -14.21 2.64 -17.34
C ALA A 487 -12.93 3.09 -16.63
N ASP A 488 -12.10 3.90 -17.29
CA ASP A 488 -10.89 4.46 -16.68
C ASP A 488 -11.23 5.48 -15.58
N LEU A 489 -12.21 6.37 -15.79
CA LEU A 489 -12.72 7.25 -14.74
C LEU A 489 -13.16 6.46 -13.50
N GLY A 490 -13.94 5.39 -13.70
CA GLY A 490 -14.37 4.51 -12.63
C GLY A 490 -13.20 3.87 -11.86
N ARG A 491 -12.14 3.45 -12.58
CA ARG A 491 -10.91 2.90 -11.98
C ARG A 491 -10.14 3.95 -11.18
N GLN A 492 -9.96 5.16 -11.69
CA GLN A 492 -9.25 6.21 -10.96
C GLN A 492 -10.04 6.64 -9.71
N GLN A 493 -11.37 6.76 -9.80
CA GLN A 493 -12.21 7.04 -8.63
C GLN A 493 -12.24 5.89 -7.61
N MET A 494 -12.19 4.63 -8.06
CA MET A 494 -12.00 3.48 -7.18
C MET A 494 -10.71 3.61 -6.37
N LEU A 495 -9.60 3.95 -7.02
CA LEU A 495 -8.31 4.15 -6.36
C LEU A 495 -8.31 5.32 -5.37
N ILE A 496 -8.98 6.43 -5.71
CA ILE A 496 -9.17 7.57 -4.79
C ILE A 496 -9.90 7.13 -3.52
N ARG A 497 -11.02 6.41 -3.69
CA ARG A 497 -11.84 5.92 -2.58
C ARG A 497 -11.12 4.90 -1.71
N LEU A 498 -10.43 3.93 -2.32
CA LEU A 498 -9.61 2.95 -1.59
C LEU A 498 -8.47 3.62 -0.83
N SER A 499 -7.76 4.55 -1.47
CA SER A 499 -6.67 5.30 -0.84
C SER A 499 -7.12 6.04 0.41
N ILE A 500 -8.19 6.82 0.32
CA ILE A 500 -8.68 7.60 1.46
C ILE A 500 -9.37 6.71 2.51
N GLY A 501 -10.25 5.81 2.08
CA GLY A 501 -11.09 4.98 2.96
C GLY A 501 -10.32 3.87 3.71
N CYS A 502 -9.18 3.43 3.18
CA CYS A 502 -8.34 2.41 3.82
C CYS A 502 -7.11 2.99 4.53
N SER A 503 -6.65 4.20 4.20
CA SER A 503 -5.43 4.78 4.80
C SER A 503 -5.69 5.83 5.89
N LEU A 504 -6.88 6.44 5.91
CA LEU A 504 -7.26 7.45 6.90
C LEU A 504 -8.32 6.90 7.87
N PRO A 505 -8.53 7.53 9.05
CA PRO A 505 -9.59 7.14 9.97
C PRO A 505 -10.94 7.06 9.25
N GLN A 506 -11.64 5.93 9.41
CA GLN A 506 -12.90 5.70 8.71
C GLN A 506 -13.99 6.64 9.23
N THR A 507 -14.67 7.30 8.30
CA THR A 507 -15.93 8.01 8.53
C THR A 507 -17.03 7.32 7.75
N GLU A 508 -18.28 7.72 7.96
CA GLU A 508 -19.37 7.18 7.15
C GLU A 508 -19.07 7.44 5.66
N GLU A 509 -18.67 8.65 5.28
CA GLU A 509 -18.38 9.09 3.91
C GLU A 509 -17.24 8.32 3.24
N SER A 510 -16.10 8.15 3.92
CA SER A 510 -14.93 7.47 3.35
C SER A 510 -14.92 5.95 3.48
N GLY A 511 -15.52 5.43 4.55
CA GLY A 511 -15.46 4.02 4.88
C GLY A 511 -16.48 3.19 4.12
N PHE A 512 -17.53 3.80 3.58
CA PHE A 512 -18.68 3.09 3.02
C PHE A 512 -19.19 3.67 1.70
N LEU A 513 -19.55 2.79 0.77
CA LEU A 513 -20.11 3.15 -0.53
C LEU A 513 -21.57 2.76 -0.68
N PRO A 514 -22.37 3.52 -1.45
CA PRO A 514 -23.74 3.13 -1.79
C PRO A 514 -23.82 1.75 -2.44
N THR A 515 -24.81 0.97 -2.05
CA THR A 515 -24.99 -0.45 -2.42
C THR A 515 -25.78 -0.68 -3.70
N GLU A 516 -25.79 0.26 -4.66
CA GLU A 516 -26.65 0.17 -5.85
C GLU A 516 -26.49 -1.16 -6.61
N VAL A 517 -25.29 -1.75 -6.57
CA VAL A 517 -24.97 -3.07 -7.14
C VAL A 517 -25.74 -4.21 -6.46
N ILE A 518 -25.89 -4.19 -5.14
CA ILE A 518 -26.45 -5.28 -4.32
C ILE A 518 -27.95 -5.08 -4.05
N ARG A 519 -28.47 -3.86 -4.19
CA ARG A 519 -29.89 -3.56 -3.88
C ARG A 519 -30.85 -4.40 -4.72
N GLY A 520 -31.91 -4.90 -4.10
CA GLY A 520 -32.93 -5.73 -4.77
C GLY A 520 -33.70 -4.99 -5.88
N LYS A 521 -34.03 -3.70 -5.67
CA LYS A 521 -34.64 -2.81 -6.68
C LYS A 521 -33.55 -1.89 -7.24
N GLY A 522 -33.34 -1.91 -8.56
CA GLY A 522 -32.38 -1.05 -9.24
C GLY A 522 -32.88 -0.65 -10.63
N ALA A 523 -32.33 0.42 -11.19
CA ALA A 523 -32.76 0.99 -12.47
C ALA A 523 -32.38 0.12 -13.70
N GLN A 524 -31.40 -0.78 -13.57
CA GLN A 524 -30.89 -1.62 -14.66
C GLN A 524 -30.80 -3.09 -14.25
N GLY A 525 -31.56 -3.97 -14.91
CA GLY A 525 -31.46 -5.43 -14.78
C GLY A 525 -31.87 -6.01 -13.43
N ASN A 526 -31.72 -7.33 -13.26
CA ASN A 526 -31.85 -7.97 -11.95
C ASN A 526 -30.56 -7.78 -11.12
N VAL A 527 -30.60 -8.10 -9.83
CA VAL A 527 -29.46 -7.94 -8.92
C VAL A 527 -28.23 -8.74 -9.37
N PHE A 528 -28.42 -9.92 -9.96
CA PHE A 528 -27.33 -10.78 -10.43
C PHE A 528 -26.60 -10.17 -11.63
N THR A 529 -27.33 -9.55 -12.58
CA THR A 529 -26.71 -8.81 -13.68
C THR A 529 -25.87 -7.64 -13.18
N ARG A 530 -26.35 -6.88 -12.18
CA ARG A 530 -25.57 -5.78 -11.59
C ARG A 530 -24.31 -6.28 -10.90
N LEU A 531 -24.42 -7.35 -10.11
CA LEU A 531 -23.27 -7.99 -9.45
C LEU A 531 -22.25 -8.49 -10.47
N GLY A 532 -22.69 -9.17 -11.53
CA GLY A 532 -21.81 -9.64 -12.60
C GLY A 532 -21.08 -8.52 -13.32
N ARG A 533 -21.76 -7.39 -13.62
CA ARG A 533 -21.12 -6.20 -14.22
C ARG A 533 -20.11 -5.56 -13.30
N HIS A 534 -20.44 -5.42 -12.01
CA HIS A 534 -19.54 -4.86 -11.02
C HIS A 534 -18.28 -5.73 -10.89
N LEU A 535 -18.44 -7.05 -10.74
CA LEU A 535 -17.31 -7.99 -10.74
C LEU A 535 -16.48 -7.85 -12.01
N ALA A 536 -17.08 -7.93 -13.19
CA ALA A 536 -16.37 -7.77 -14.46
C ALA A 536 -15.60 -6.45 -14.57
N GLY A 537 -16.08 -5.38 -13.93
CA GLY A 537 -15.46 -4.06 -13.88
C GLY A 537 -14.27 -3.92 -12.93
N LEU A 538 -14.10 -4.83 -11.95
CA LEU A 538 -12.95 -4.83 -11.03
C LEU A 538 -11.64 -5.34 -11.68
N ARG A 539 -11.72 -5.83 -12.91
CA ARG A 539 -10.60 -6.34 -13.69
C ARG A 539 -9.75 -5.20 -14.28
N ILE A 540 -8.43 -5.36 -14.17
CA ILE A 540 -7.44 -4.43 -14.72
C ILE A 540 -6.85 -5.02 -15.99
N GLU A 541 -6.74 -4.17 -17.01
CA GLU A 541 -6.08 -4.49 -18.28
C GLU A 541 -4.69 -3.88 -18.29
N ALA A 542 -3.65 -4.71 -18.15
CA ALA A 542 -2.27 -4.25 -18.08
C ALA A 542 -1.33 -5.26 -18.76
N GLY A 543 -0.39 -4.77 -19.58
CA GLY A 543 0.57 -5.62 -20.30
C GLY A 543 -0.07 -6.65 -21.24
N GLY A 544 -1.26 -6.37 -21.77
CA GLY A 544 -2.04 -7.32 -22.56
C GLY A 544 -2.70 -8.46 -21.76
N ARG A 545 -2.63 -8.40 -20.42
CA ARG A 545 -3.20 -9.37 -19.49
C ARG A 545 -4.44 -8.82 -18.79
N GLN A 546 -5.23 -9.75 -18.27
CA GLN A 546 -6.42 -9.49 -17.48
C GLN A 546 -6.12 -9.82 -16.02
N ILE A 547 -5.86 -8.79 -15.22
CA ILE A 547 -5.40 -8.92 -13.84
C ILE A 547 -6.57 -8.64 -12.91
N TRP A 548 -6.86 -9.60 -12.05
CA TRP A 548 -7.78 -9.40 -10.94
C TRP A 548 -7.02 -8.94 -9.72
N THR A 549 -7.66 -8.10 -8.91
CA THR A 549 -7.00 -7.51 -7.75
C THR A 549 -7.72 -7.84 -6.46
N ARG A 550 -6.91 -7.87 -5.41
CA ARG A 550 -7.34 -8.00 -4.02
C ARG A 550 -6.75 -6.88 -3.19
N THR A 551 -7.51 -6.44 -2.19
CA THR A 551 -7.04 -5.48 -1.19
C THR A 551 -6.36 -6.23 -0.06
N GLY A 552 -5.06 -6.00 0.13
CA GLY A 552 -4.30 -6.50 1.27
C GLY A 552 -3.94 -5.38 2.24
N PHE A 553 -3.58 -5.77 3.47
CA PHE A 553 -3.05 -4.85 4.48
C PHE A 553 -1.67 -5.32 4.93
N SER A 554 -0.71 -4.41 5.01
CA SER A 554 0.61 -4.62 5.58
C SER A 554 0.78 -3.68 6.77
N GLY A 555 0.70 -4.23 7.98
CA GLY A 555 0.46 -3.42 9.18
C GLY A 555 -0.89 -2.70 9.08
N GLN A 556 -0.88 -1.37 9.22
CA GLN A 556 -2.07 -0.53 9.02
C GLN A 556 -2.20 0.04 7.60
N ALA A 557 -1.27 -0.26 6.69
CA ALA A 557 -1.25 0.31 5.35
C ALA A 557 -1.95 -0.61 4.34
N TRP A 558 -2.86 -0.06 3.55
CA TRP A 558 -3.50 -0.80 2.46
C TRP A 558 -2.55 -0.95 1.26
N ARG A 559 -2.68 -2.07 0.54
CA ARG A 559 -2.00 -2.33 -0.73
C ARG A 559 -2.92 -3.11 -1.68
N MET A 560 -2.77 -2.87 -2.98
CA MET A 560 -3.37 -3.71 -4.01
C MET A 560 -2.40 -4.81 -4.42
N LYS A 561 -2.89 -6.04 -4.54
CA LYS A 561 -2.13 -7.18 -5.05
C LYS A 561 -2.91 -7.86 -6.16
N ALA A 562 -2.20 -8.56 -7.04
CA ALA A 562 -2.82 -9.48 -7.98
C ALA A 562 -3.50 -10.62 -7.19
N ALA A 563 -4.64 -11.09 -7.70
CA ALA A 563 -5.34 -12.26 -7.20
C ALA A 563 -4.58 -13.53 -7.63
N GLY A 564 -4.33 -14.43 -6.68
CA GLY A 564 -3.61 -15.69 -6.93
C GLY A 564 -4.53 -16.79 -7.45
N MET A 565 -4.06 -18.04 -7.31
CA MET A 565 -4.82 -19.25 -7.68
C MET A 565 -5.52 -19.94 -6.51
N ASP A 566 -5.56 -19.36 -5.31
CA ASP A 566 -6.36 -19.92 -4.23
C ASP A 566 -7.85 -19.55 -4.32
N LEU A 567 -8.71 -20.31 -3.64
CA LEU A 567 -10.15 -20.05 -3.63
C LEU A 567 -10.53 -18.86 -2.72
N TYR A 568 -9.71 -18.51 -1.73
CA TYR A 568 -10.01 -17.51 -0.72
C TYR A 568 -10.07 -16.09 -1.31
N ASP A 569 -8.97 -15.66 -1.94
CA ASP A 569 -8.83 -14.34 -2.57
C ASP A 569 -8.35 -14.35 -4.03
N GLY A 570 -8.19 -15.54 -4.60
CA GLY A 570 -7.80 -15.73 -5.99
C GLY A 570 -8.93 -15.78 -7.02
N ILE A 571 -8.50 -15.98 -8.27
CA ILE A 571 -9.36 -16.10 -9.45
C ILE A 571 -10.40 -17.24 -9.36
N PRO A 572 -10.11 -18.43 -8.80
CA PRO A 572 -11.10 -19.50 -8.68
C PRO A 572 -12.37 -19.06 -7.93
N GLY A 573 -12.22 -18.23 -6.89
CA GLY A 573 -13.35 -17.69 -6.14
C GLY A 573 -14.23 -16.74 -6.97
N ILE A 574 -13.60 -15.96 -7.85
CA ILE A 574 -14.26 -15.07 -8.80
C ILE A 574 -15.01 -15.89 -9.87
N ALA A 575 -14.38 -16.94 -10.39
CA ALA A 575 -14.99 -17.85 -11.35
C ALA A 575 -16.23 -18.53 -10.78
N ALA A 576 -16.17 -19.01 -9.53
CA ALA A 576 -17.31 -19.60 -8.84
C ALA A 576 -18.46 -18.59 -8.64
N ALA A 577 -18.16 -17.35 -8.24
CA ALA A 577 -19.16 -16.31 -8.11
C ALA A 577 -19.83 -15.96 -9.45
N LEU A 578 -19.06 -15.87 -10.54
CA LEU A 578 -19.61 -15.65 -11.88
C LEU A 578 -20.48 -16.82 -12.35
N ALA A 579 -20.07 -18.06 -12.12
CA ALA A 579 -20.89 -19.24 -12.41
C ALA A 579 -22.22 -19.18 -11.66
N ALA A 580 -22.20 -18.87 -10.36
CA ALA A 580 -23.39 -18.71 -9.55
C ALA A 580 -24.31 -17.59 -10.05
N VAL A 581 -23.75 -16.44 -10.44
CA VAL A 581 -24.49 -15.31 -11.02
C VAL A 581 -25.16 -15.70 -12.34
N ILE A 582 -24.45 -16.39 -13.23
CA ILE A 582 -25.00 -16.85 -14.52
C ILE A 582 -26.13 -17.84 -14.28
N SER A 583 -25.94 -18.84 -13.41
CA SER A 583 -26.94 -19.86 -13.09
C SER A 583 -28.20 -19.28 -12.41
N ALA A 584 -28.06 -18.20 -11.62
CA ALA A 584 -29.18 -17.52 -10.97
C ALA A 584 -29.99 -16.58 -11.88
N GLY A 585 -29.70 -16.54 -13.19
CA GLY A 585 -30.39 -15.68 -14.16
C GLY A 585 -29.69 -14.36 -14.44
N GLY A 586 -28.36 -14.29 -14.21
CA GLY A 586 -27.51 -13.21 -14.69
C GLY A 586 -27.45 -13.13 -16.23
N SER A 587 -26.90 -12.05 -16.76
CA SER A 587 -26.73 -11.87 -18.21
C SER A 587 -25.69 -12.85 -18.76
N ARG A 588 -25.92 -13.41 -19.96
CA ARG A 588 -24.93 -14.24 -20.68
C ARG A 588 -23.74 -13.45 -21.20
N GLU A 589 -23.72 -12.12 -21.03
CA GLU A 589 -22.55 -11.28 -21.35
C GLU A 589 -21.28 -11.70 -20.56
N PHE A 590 -21.45 -12.45 -19.46
CA PHE A 590 -20.35 -12.93 -18.63
C PHE A 590 -19.79 -14.29 -19.08
N ASP A 591 -20.44 -15.02 -19.99
CA ASP A 591 -20.04 -16.39 -20.39
C ASP A 591 -18.58 -16.42 -20.86
N GLY A 592 -18.20 -15.49 -21.75
CA GLY A 592 -16.82 -15.42 -22.25
C GLY A 592 -15.79 -14.95 -21.21
N LEU A 593 -16.22 -14.25 -20.14
CA LEU A 593 -15.32 -13.94 -19.03
C LEU A 593 -15.13 -15.17 -18.13
N PHE A 594 -16.22 -15.86 -17.83
CA PHE A 594 -16.21 -17.09 -17.06
C PHE A 594 -15.34 -18.16 -17.72
N ASP A 595 -15.50 -18.40 -19.03
CA ASP A 595 -14.72 -19.39 -19.77
C ASP A 595 -13.21 -19.08 -19.69
N ARG A 596 -12.80 -17.81 -19.84
CA ARG A 596 -11.38 -17.40 -19.68
C ARG A 596 -10.82 -17.69 -18.30
N LEU A 597 -11.57 -17.37 -17.22
CA LEU A 597 -11.09 -17.67 -15.87
C LEU A 597 -10.94 -19.18 -15.67
N THR A 598 -11.85 -19.98 -16.22
CA THR A 598 -11.73 -21.44 -16.13
C THR A 598 -10.57 -21.99 -16.96
N ASP A 599 -10.27 -21.39 -18.12
CA ASP A 599 -9.10 -21.73 -18.92
C ASP A 599 -7.80 -21.42 -18.16
N ASP A 600 -7.74 -20.31 -17.43
CA ASP A 600 -6.59 -19.96 -16.58
C ASP A 600 -6.37 -21.03 -15.48
N LEU A 601 -7.45 -21.48 -14.84
CA LEU A 601 -7.40 -22.58 -13.85
C LEU A 601 -6.87 -23.88 -14.48
N PHE A 602 -7.42 -24.29 -15.62
CA PHE A 602 -6.97 -25.49 -16.32
C PHE A 602 -5.49 -25.40 -16.73
N CYS A 603 -5.08 -24.26 -17.29
CA CYS A 603 -3.68 -23.99 -17.64
C CYS A 603 -2.76 -24.05 -16.42
N TYR A 604 -3.22 -23.57 -15.25
CA TYR A 604 -2.46 -23.67 -14.01
C TYR A 604 -2.21 -25.14 -13.62
N THR A 605 -3.26 -25.97 -13.59
CA THR A 605 -3.15 -27.40 -13.25
C THR A 605 -2.19 -28.14 -14.19
N GLU A 606 -2.31 -27.96 -15.51
CA GLU A 606 -1.41 -28.62 -16.47
C GLU A 606 0.05 -28.21 -16.26
N ARG A 607 0.33 -26.93 -16.03
CA ARG A 607 1.70 -26.43 -15.77
C ARG A 607 2.29 -26.99 -14.49
N CYS A 608 1.50 -27.08 -13.42
CA CYS A 608 1.95 -27.67 -12.16
C CYS A 608 2.37 -29.14 -12.37
N LEU A 609 1.60 -29.91 -13.14
CA LEU A 609 1.93 -31.29 -13.50
C LEU A 609 3.21 -31.41 -14.36
N GLU A 610 3.43 -30.49 -15.30
CA GLU A 610 4.60 -30.48 -16.18
C GLU A 610 5.91 -30.13 -15.45
N SER A 611 5.84 -29.21 -14.48
CA SER A 611 7.04 -28.58 -13.89
C SER A 611 7.93 -29.54 -13.09
N LYS A 612 7.43 -30.71 -12.66
CA LYS A 612 8.08 -31.68 -11.75
C LYS A 612 8.63 -31.08 -10.44
N GLN A 613 8.40 -29.80 -10.18
CA GLN A 613 8.78 -29.16 -8.93
C GLN A 613 7.68 -29.40 -7.92
N THR A 614 8.05 -29.88 -6.74
CA THR A 614 7.15 -29.89 -5.59
C THR A 614 6.70 -28.46 -5.34
N VAL A 615 5.38 -28.25 -5.28
CA VAL A 615 4.76 -27.02 -4.78
C VAL A 615 5.46 -26.65 -3.47
N SER A 616 6.13 -25.51 -3.44
CA SER A 616 7.05 -25.13 -2.37
C SER A 616 6.33 -24.61 -1.12
N SER A 617 5.06 -24.22 -1.23
CA SER A 617 4.29 -23.68 -0.10
C SER A 617 3.86 -24.73 0.92
N GLY A 618 3.72 -26.00 0.51
CA GLY A 618 3.22 -27.09 1.36
C GLY A 618 1.78 -26.89 1.86
N GLN A 619 1.08 -25.84 1.43
CA GLN A 619 -0.28 -25.52 1.89
C GLN A 619 -1.33 -26.33 1.13
N THR A 620 -2.18 -27.05 1.86
CA THR A 620 -3.15 -27.99 1.30
C THR A 620 -4.61 -27.63 1.62
N GLY A 621 -4.83 -26.46 2.22
CA GLY A 621 -6.13 -26.03 2.74
C GLY A 621 -7.27 -25.98 1.75
N MET A 622 -8.49 -25.90 2.31
CA MET A 622 -9.74 -25.85 1.55
C MET A 622 -9.94 -24.51 0.84
N PHE A 623 -9.37 -23.42 1.37
CA PHE A 623 -9.52 -22.07 0.82
C PHE A 623 -8.20 -21.43 0.39
N ALA A 624 -7.07 -21.85 0.96
CA ALA A 624 -5.73 -21.40 0.62
C ALA A 624 -4.82 -22.59 0.30
N GLY A 625 -3.91 -22.42 -0.65
CA GLY A 625 -3.02 -23.48 -1.14
C GLY A 625 -3.69 -24.39 -2.19
N GLU A 626 -3.02 -25.48 -2.55
CA GLU A 626 -3.37 -26.29 -3.73
C GLU A 626 -4.66 -27.11 -3.55
N GLY A 627 -5.01 -27.46 -2.30
CA GLY A 627 -6.28 -28.12 -2.01
C GLY A 627 -7.49 -27.23 -2.35
N SER A 628 -7.31 -25.91 -2.31
CA SER A 628 -8.37 -24.95 -2.63
C SER A 628 -8.70 -24.90 -4.11
N VAL A 629 -7.72 -25.21 -4.98
CA VAL A 629 -7.93 -25.35 -6.43
C VAL A 629 -8.79 -26.58 -6.73
N VAL A 630 -8.51 -27.70 -6.05
CA VAL A 630 -9.35 -28.92 -6.13
C VAL A 630 -10.78 -28.59 -5.70
N TYR A 631 -10.93 -27.87 -4.59
CA TYR A 631 -12.24 -27.49 -4.10
C TYR A 631 -12.97 -26.53 -5.06
N ALA A 632 -12.25 -25.60 -5.69
CA ALA A 632 -12.81 -24.72 -6.70
C ALA A 632 -13.37 -25.51 -7.90
N TYR A 633 -12.65 -26.51 -8.40
CA TYR A 633 -13.17 -27.37 -9.46
C TYR A 633 -14.44 -28.13 -9.03
N LEU A 634 -14.47 -28.64 -7.80
CA LEU A 634 -15.66 -29.29 -7.27
C LEU A 634 -16.86 -28.33 -7.19
N LEU A 635 -16.63 -27.09 -6.75
CA LEU A 635 -17.64 -26.05 -6.70
C LEU A 635 -18.14 -25.69 -8.11
N LEU A 636 -17.23 -25.52 -9.06
CA LEU A 636 -17.59 -25.28 -10.48
C LEU A 636 -18.37 -26.44 -11.08
N TYR A 637 -18.04 -27.69 -10.75
CA TYR A 637 -18.83 -28.86 -11.14
C TYR A 637 -20.26 -28.77 -10.60
N ARG A 638 -20.43 -28.49 -9.31
CA ARG A 638 -21.75 -28.35 -8.67
C ARG A 638 -22.59 -27.22 -9.28
N LEU A 639 -21.95 -26.10 -9.61
CA LEU A 639 -22.62 -24.92 -10.16
C LEU A 639 -23.01 -25.05 -11.63
N THR A 640 -22.25 -25.82 -12.41
CA THR A 640 -22.39 -25.86 -13.88
C THR A 640 -22.84 -27.22 -14.41
N GLY A 641 -22.69 -28.30 -13.63
CA GLY A 641 -22.89 -29.68 -14.06
C GLY A 641 -21.84 -30.21 -15.06
N ARG A 642 -20.81 -29.44 -15.42
CA ARG A 642 -19.82 -29.84 -16.44
C ARG A 642 -18.79 -30.81 -15.86
N ARG A 643 -18.79 -32.07 -16.31
CA ARG A 643 -17.90 -33.14 -15.81
C ARG A 643 -16.40 -32.84 -15.92
N GLN A 644 -15.99 -32.02 -16.89
CA GLN A 644 -14.58 -31.63 -17.09
C GLN A 644 -13.92 -31.10 -15.81
N TYR A 645 -14.67 -30.41 -14.94
CA TYR A 645 -14.12 -29.89 -13.70
C TYR A 645 -13.74 -31.02 -12.72
N LEU A 646 -14.48 -32.14 -12.69
CA LEU A 646 -14.08 -33.31 -11.89
C LEU A 646 -12.81 -33.97 -12.46
N ASP A 647 -12.66 -33.99 -13.78
CA ASP A 647 -11.45 -34.54 -14.42
C ASP A 647 -10.20 -33.72 -14.02
N TYR A 648 -10.33 -32.39 -14.01
CA TYR A 648 -9.25 -31.50 -13.55
C TYR A 648 -9.06 -31.54 -12.03
N ALA A 649 -10.12 -31.73 -11.24
CA ALA A 649 -9.98 -31.98 -9.80
C ALA A 649 -9.14 -33.22 -9.53
N ASP A 650 -9.36 -34.34 -10.24
CA ASP A 650 -8.54 -35.56 -10.11
C ASP A 650 -7.06 -35.32 -10.48
N ARG A 651 -6.82 -34.59 -11.57
CA ARG A 651 -5.47 -34.20 -11.98
C ARG A 651 -4.77 -33.40 -10.88
N HIS A 652 -5.47 -32.43 -10.31
CA HIS A 652 -4.92 -31.53 -9.30
C HIS A 652 -4.72 -32.20 -7.94
N VAL A 653 -5.54 -33.20 -7.58
CA VAL A 653 -5.32 -34.05 -6.38
C VAL A 653 -3.92 -34.66 -6.38
N ARG A 654 -3.37 -35.04 -7.54
CA ARG A 654 -2.02 -35.62 -7.64
C ARG A 654 -0.94 -34.64 -7.21
N ILE A 655 -1.16 -33.35 -7.45
CA ILE A 655 -0.25 -32.27 -7.01
C ILE A 655 -0.30 -32.14 -5.49
N VAL A 656 -1.51 -32.02 -4.92
CA VAL A 656 -1.69 -31.84 -3.47
C VAL A 656 -1.13 -33.03 -2.68
N ARG A 657 -1.33 -34.26 -3.18
CA ARG A 657 -0.79 -35.48 -2.57
C ARG A 657 0.73 -35.55 -2.50
N ALA A 658 1.44 -34.82 -3.36
CA ALA A 658 2.90 -34.71 -3.30
C ALA A 658 3.37 -33.70 -2.23
N ALA A 659 2.48 -32.85 -1.72
CA ALA A 659 2.77 -31.77 -0.79
C ALA A 659 2.18 -31.98 0.63
N GLU A 660 1.18 -32.86 0.82
CA GLU A 660 0.44 -33.03 2.09
C GLU A 660 1.28 -33.36 3.33
N GLU A 661 2.45 -33.99 3.15
CA GLU A 661 3.39 -34.29 4.25
C GLU A 661 4.21 -33.07 4.69
N GLN A 662 4.33 -32.05 3.84
CA GLN A 662 5.11 -30.83 4.07
C GLN A 662 4.26 -29.71 4.70
N ASP A 663 2.97 -29.98 4.94
CA ASP A 663 2.05 -29.02 5.52
C ASP A 663 2.48 -28.59 6.94
N THR A 664 2.47 -27.29 7.17
CA THR A 664 2.77 -26.65 8.47
C THR A 664 1.63 -25.76 8.98
N SER A 665 0.50 -25.73 8.26
CA SER A 665 -0.65 -24.90 8.61
C SER A 665 -1.69 -25.69 9.41
N TYR A 666 -1.91 -26.97 9.07
CA TYR A 666 -2.79 -27.95 9.74
C TYR A 666 -4.29 -27.63 9.80
N ASP A 667 -4.67 -26.37 9.64
CA ASP A 667 -6.03 -25.87 9.79
C ASP A 667 -6.95 -26.08 8.58
N LEU A 668 -8.20 -25.59 8.66
CA LEU A 668 -9.18 -25.72 7.59
C LEU A 668 -8.85 -24.84 6.39
N LEU A 669 -8.42 -23.60 6.67
CA LEU A 669 -8.25 -22.59 5.64
C LEU A 669 -7.08 -22.92 4.72
N SER A 670 -5.91 -23.20 5.30
CA SER A 670 -4.62 -23.35 4.63
C SER A 670 -3.97 -24.72 4.80
N GLY A 671 -4.52 -25.59 5.65
CA GLY A 671 -3.86 -26.84 6.06
C GLY A 671 -4.59 -28.15 5.75
N ASN A 672 -3.99 -29.24 6.26
CA ASN A 672 -4.47 -30.61 6.07
C ASN A 672 -5.90 -30.86 6.58
N ALA A 673 -6.41 -30.13 7.60
CA ALA A 673 -7.81 -30.28 8.00
C ALA A 673 -8.76 -29.88 6.86
N GLY A 674 -8.43 -28.83 6.12
CA GLY A 674 -9.14 -28.44 4.90
C GLY A 674 -9.02 -29.49 3.81
N TRP A 675 -7.81 -30.02 3.61
CA TRP A 675 -7.57 -31.04 2.60
C TRP A 675 -8.43 -32.30 2.79
N ILE A 676 -8.52 -32.79 4.03
CA ILE A 676 -9.37 -33.92 4.41
C ILE A 676 -10.82 -33.65 4.02
N VAL A 677 -11.32 -32.45 4.32
CA VAL A 677 -12.70 -32.05 4.01
C VAL A 677 -12.94 -32.06 2.50
N VAL A 678 -12.00 -31.55 1.70
CA VAL A 678 -12.09 -31.52 0.22
C VAL A 678 -12.11 -32.94 -0.36
N LEU A 679 -11.22 -33.83 0.08
CA LEU A 679 -11.19 -35.23 -0.36
C LEU A 679 -12.48 -35.97 -0.04
N LEU A 680 -13.07 -35.74 1.13
CA LEU A 680 -14.33 -36.37 1.53
C LEU A 680 -15.52 -35.82 0.74
N LYS A 681 -15.49 -34.53 0.34
CA LYS A 681 -16.48 -33.98 -0.58
C LYS A 681 -16.34 -34.59 -1.98
N LEU A 682 -15.12 -34.80 -2.48
CA LEU A 682 -14.89 -35.54 -3.73
C LEU A 682 -15.43 -36.96 -3.63
N TYR A 683 -15.11 -37.70 -2.56
CA TYR A 683 -15.68 -39.02 -2.31
C TYR A 683 -17.21 -39.01 -2.28
N GLN A 684 -17.81 -38.00 -1.66
CA GLN A 684 -19.27 -37.86 -1.61
C GLN A 684 -19.87 -37.75 -3.02
N GLU A 685 -19.26 -36.98 -3.92
CA GLU A 685 -19.73 -36.78 -5.30
C GLU A 685 -19.40 -37.95 -6.23
N THR A 686 -18.19 -38.52 -6.15
CA THR A 686 -17.71 -39.51 -7.13
C THR A 686 -17.86 -40.96 -6.67
N LYS A 687 -17.91 -41.21 -5.36
CA LYS A 687 -17.84 -42.54 -4.73
C LYS A 687 -16.53 -43.30 -5.00
N GLU A 688 -15.47 -42.60 -5.41
CA GLU A 688 -14.15 -43.21 -5.65
C GLU A 688 -13.39 -43.45 -4.34
N GLU A 689 -13.21 -44.73 -3.97
CA GLU A 689 -12.58 -45.16 -2.71
C GLU A 689 -11.14 -44.65 -2.50
N ALA A 690 -10.46 -44.29 -3.57
CA ALA A 690 -9.15 -43.65 -3.50
C ALA A 690 -9.18 -42.35 -2.68
N TYR A 691 -10.21 -41.51 -2.86
CA TYR A 691 -10.32 -40.25 -2.13
C TYR A 691 -10.57 -40.45 -0.63
N LEU A 692 -11.37 -41.45 -0.26
CA LEU A 692 -11.56 -41.82 1.16
C LEU A 692 -10.24 -42.30 1.77
N SER A 693 -9.49 -43.13 1.05
CA SER A 693 -8.18 -43.63 1.49
C SER A 693 -7.17 -42.49 1.69
N TYR A 694 -7.17 -41.49 0.79
CA TYR A 694 -6.31 -40.31 0.91
C TYR A 694 -6.72 -39.44 2.10
N ALA A 695 -8.02 -39.26 2.34
CA ALA A 695 -8.53 -38.53 3.50
C ALA A 695 -8.11 -39.19 4.82
N VAL A 696 -8.17 -40.53 4.91
CA VAL A 696 -7.69 -41.26 6.09
C VAL A 696 -6.20 -41.03 6.32
N ARG A 697 -5.36 -41.13 5.26
CA ARG A 697 -3.92 -40.85 5.37
C ARG A 697 -3.65 -39.42 5.85
N ALA A 698 -4.29 -38.42 5.25
CA ALA A 698 -4.16 -37.03 5.67
C ALA A 698 -4.64 -36.82 7.12
N GLY A 699 -5.68 -37.54 7.56
CA GLY A 699 -6.17 -37.55 8.93
C GLY A 699 -5.17 -38.09 9.95
N GLU A 700 -4.39 -39.11 9.59
CA GLU A 700 -3.30 -39.63 10.41
C GLU A 700 -2.13 -38.65 10.48
N LEU A 701 -1.70 -38.09 9.34
CA LEU A 701 -0.66 -37.06 9.29
C LEU A 701 -1.01 -35.85 10.15
N LEU A 702 -2.25 -35.38 10.05
CA LEU A 702 -2.75 -34.28 10.89
C LEU A 702 -2.69 -34.65 12.38
N TRP A 703 -3.08 -35.87 12.74
CA TRP A 703 -3.10 -36.29 14.14
C TRP A 703 -1.71 -36.40 14.76
N GLU A 704 -0.71 -36.83 13.99
CA GLU A 704 0.70 -36.91 14.40
C GLU A 704 1.28 -35.54 14.74
N LYS A 705 0.82 -34.48 14.08
CA LYS A 705 1.30 -33.10 14.26
C LYS A 705 0.61 -32.33 15.39
N ARG A 706 -0.33 -32.96 16.10
CA ARG A 706 -1.05 -32.31 17.21
C ARG A 706 -0.11 -31.94 18.35
N THR A 707 -0.41 -30.82 19.00
CA THR A 707 0.18 -30.40 20.26
C THR A 707 -0.74 -30.82 21.41
N VAL A 708 -0.21 -31.59 22.35
CA VAL A 708 -0.91 -31.96 23.58
C VAL A 708 -0.86 -30.77 24.55
N MET A 709 -2.01 -30.37 25.06
CA MET A 709 -2.16 -29.24 25.98
C MET A 709 -2.44 -29.76 27.40
N GLU A 710 -2.47 -28.87 28.41
CA GLU A 710 -2.88 -29.25 29.77
C GLU A 710 -4.29 -29.86 29.80
N THR A 711 -5.16 -29.38 28.90
CA THR A 711 -6.50 -29.94 28.66
C THR A 711 -6.67 -30.18 27.16
N GLY A 712 -6.95 -31.42 26.75
CA GLY A 712 -7.16 -31.76 25.35
C GLY A 712 -5.93 -31.58 24.43
N CYS A 713 -6.18 -31.29 23.15
CA CYS A 713 -5.15 -31.06 22.14
C CYS A 713 -5.57 -30.04 21.09
N GLY A 714 -4.60 -29.52 20.34
CA GLY A 714 -4.82 -28.64 19.19
C GLY A 714 -3.59 -28.53 18.29
N TRP A 715 -3.61 -27.64 17.31
CA TRP A 715 -2.50 -27.46 16.37
C TRP A 715 -1.91 -26.05 16.46
N LEU A 716 -0.58 -25.98 16.49
CA LEU A 716 0.16 -24.73 16.39
C LEU A 716 0.32 -24.39 14.90
N CYS A 717 -0.65 -23.63 14.37
CA CYS A 717 -0.58 -23.10 13.02
C CYS A 717 0.58 -22.10 12.92
N ALA A 718 1.22 -22.04 11.75
CA ALA A 718 2.36 -21.15 11.50
C ALA A 718 2.05 -19.72 11.96
N SER A 719 3.00 -19.11 12.68
CA SER A 719 2.94 -17.76 13.31
C SER A 719 2.15 -17.60 14.61
N GLU A 720 1.43 -18.62 15.06
CA GLU A 720 0.66 -18.56 16.32
C GLU A 720 1.45 -19.07 17.53
N LYS A 721 1.14 -18.51 18.71
CA LYS A 721 1.79 -18.90 19.98
C LYS A 721 1.02 -20.00 20.72
N ALA A 722 -0.22 -20.28 20.32
CA ALA A 722 -1.09 -21.25 20.96
C ALA A 722 -2.15 -21.75 19.96
N PRO A 723 -2.66 -22.98 20.10
CA PRO A 723 -3.77 -23.48 19.29
C PRO A 723 -5.05 -22.63 19.44
N LEU A 724 -5.80 -22.45 18.36
CA LEU A 724 -7.01 -21.60 18.33
C LEU A 724 -8.31 -22.44 18.33
N ALA A 725 -9.47 -21.84 18.64
CA ALA A 725 -10.79 -22.48 18.58
C ALA A 725 -11.62 -22.15 17.31
N GLY A 726 -11.15 -21.25 16.44
CA GLY A 726 -11.92 -20.80 15.27
C GLY A 726 -12.06 -21.86 14.16
N MET A 727 -12.95 -21.63 13.20
CA MET A 727 -13.13 -22.53 12.05
C MET A 727 -11.95 -22.46 11.07
N ALA A 728 -11.47 -21.25 10.76
CA ALA A 728 -10.47 -21.04 9.72
C ALA A 728 -9.09 -21.58 10.11
N HIS A 729 -8.54 -21.08 11.21
CA HIS A 729 -7.18 -21.37 11.72
C HIS A 729 -7.18 -22.11 13.06
N GLY A 730 -8.27 -22.79 13.42
CA GLY A 730 -8.41 -23.39 14.75
C GLY A 730 -9.00 -24.79 14.76
N ASN A 731 -9.13 -25.32 15.98
CA ASN A 731 -9.56 -26.67 16.29
C ASN A 731 -10.93 -27.03 15.70
N SER A 732 -11.85 -26.08 15.56
CA SER A 732 -13.16 -26.35 14.95
C SER A 732 -13.04 -26.83 13.49
N GLY A 733 -12.02 -26.39 12.77
CA GLY A 733 -11.68 -26.94 11.45
C GLY A 733 -11.29 -28.42 11.51
N ALA A 734 -10.49 -28.80 12.50
CA ALA A 734 -10.11 -30.19 12.73
C ALA A 734 -11.29 -31.05 13.24
N VAL A 735 -12.18 -30.49 14.08
CA VAL A 735 -13.43 -31.16 14.49
C VAL A 735 -14.26 -31.54 13.28
N LEU A 736 -14.45 -30.60 12.34
CA LEU A 736 -15.17 -30.85 11.09
C LEU A 736 -14.51 -31.97 10.27
N ALA A 737 -13.19 -31.93 10.10
CA ALA A 737 -12.43 -32.95 9.36
C ALA A 737 -12.59 -34.35 9.96
N TYR A 738 -12.37 -34.51 11.27
CA TYR A 738 -12.50 -35.80 11.95
C TYR A 738 -13.95 -36.26 12.08
N ALA A 739 -14.92 -35.35 12.21
CA ALA A 739 -16.33 -35.70 12.20
C ALA A 739 -16.73 -36.33 10.86
N ARG A 740 -16.29 -35.74 9.74
CA ARG A 740 -16.53 -36.32 8.41
C ARG A 740 -15.77 -37.63 8.20
N LEU A 741 -14.52 -37.74 8.63
CA LEU A 741 -13.80 -39.02 8.58
C LEU A 741 -14.59 -40.11 9.30
N MET A 742 -15.02 -39.85 10.53
CA MET A 742 -15.82 -40.79 11.31
C MET A 742 -17.15 -41.14 10.64
N LYS A 743 -17.82 -40.16 10.01
CA LYS A 743 -19.06 -40.40 9.27
C LYS A 743 -18.89 -41.45 8.18
N TYR A 744 -17.80 -41.37 7.39
CA TYR A 744 -17.58 -42.23 6.22
C TYR A 744 -16.82 -43.52 6.55
N THR A 745 -15.86 -43.52 7.47
CA THR A 745 -15.09 -44.72 7.83
C THR A 745 -15.75 -45.56 8.91
N LYS A 746 -16.62 -44.96 9.73
CA LYS A 746 -17.19 -45.56 10.96
C LYS A 746 -16.14 -46.04 11.96
N ALA A 747 -14.93 -45.48 11.90
CA ALA A 747 -13.82 -45.87 12.75
C ALA A 747 -13.96 -45.28 14.17
N PRO A 748 -14.08 -46.11 15.24
CA PRO A 748 -14.42 -45.64 16.59
C PRO A 748 -13.34 -44.81 17.26
N GLU A 749 -12.08 -44.91 16.83
CA GLU A 749 -10.96 -44.14 17.35
C GLU A 749 -11.14 -42.63 17.17
N TYR A 750 -11.85 -42.21 16.12
CA TYR A 750 -12.10 -40.79 15.84
C TYR A 750 -13.00 -40.14 16.89
N ALA A 751 -13.90 -40.89 17.54
CA ALA A 751 -14.68 -40.38 18.67
C ALA A 751 -13.78 -39.95 19.83
N GLY A 752 -12.70 -40.72 20.10
CA GLY A 752 -11.70 -40.38 21.11
C GLY A 752 -10.92 -39.11 20.74
N ARG A 753 -10.54 -38.97 19.47
CA ARG A 753 -9.85 -37.78 18.95
C ARG A 753 -10.72 -36.52 19.08
N LEU A 754 -11.98 -36.60 18.64
CA LEU A 754 -12.94 -35.51 18.72
C LEU A 754 -13.13 -35.01 20.15
N ARG A 755 -13.28 -35.91 21.13
CA ARG A 755 -13.44 -35.50 22.55
C ARG A 755 -12.24 -34.72 23.09
N GLN A 756 -11.00 -35.07 22.69
CA GLN A 756 -9.79 -34.34 23.10
C GLN A 756 -9.72 -32.95 22.48
N ILE A 757 -10.09 -32.82 21.19
CA ILE A 757 -10.11 -31.53 20.50
C ILE A 757 -11.16 -30.61 21.14
N LEU A 758 -12.36 -31.14 21.41
CA LEU A 758 -13.47 -30.42 22.05
C LEU A 758 -13.13 -29.98 23.48
N GLU A 759 -12.38 -30.79 24.24
CA GLU A 759 -11.97 -30.46 25.61
C GLU A 759 -11.07 -29.22 25.65
N TYR A 760 -10.16 -29.08 24.68
CA TYR A 760 -9.35 -27.87 24.57
C TYR A 760 -10.20 -26.65 24.19
N GLU A 761 -11.10 -26.77 23.21
CA GLU A 761 -11.97 -25.64 22.81
C GLU A 761 -12.89 -25.19 23.95
N ASP A 762 -13.37 -26.11 24.79
CA ASP A 762 -14.15 -25.80 25.99
C ASP A 762 -13.37 -24.92 26.97
N SER A 763 -12.05 -25.14 27.11
CA SER A 763 -11.18 -24.34 27.97
C SER A 763 -11.07 -22.87 27.52
N LEU A 764 -11.37 -22.60 26.24
CA LEU A 764 -11.32 -21.27 25.64
C LEU A 764 -12.66 -20.53 25.71
N TYR A 765 -13.73 -21.16 26.19
CA TYR A 765 -15.03 -20.49 26.32
C TYR A 765 -15.05 -19.48 27.46
N LEU A 766 -15.49 -18.25 27.18
CA LEU A 766 -15.60 -17.18 28.17
C LEU A 766 -17.07 -16.89 28.47
N GLU A 767 -17.52 -17.28 29.68
CA GLU A 767 -18.92 -17.15 30.09
C GLU A 767 -19.41 -15.69 30.10
N LYS A 768 -18.53 -14.74 30.47
CA LYS A 768 -18.83 -13.30 30.46
C LYS A 768 -19.15 -12.78 29.06
N GLU A 769 -18.37 -13.22 28.08
CA GLU A 769 -18.48 -12.78 26.68
C GLU A 769 -19.49 -13.63 25.90
N ARG A 770 -19.88 -14.77 26.48
CA ARG A 770 -20.72 -15.81 25.88
C ARG A 770 -20.20 -16.23 24.49
N ASN A 771 -18.87 -16.31 24.35
CA ASN A 771 -18.15 -16.60 23.11
C ASN A 771 -16.79 -17.26 23.44
N TRP A 772 -16.14 -17.83 22.43
CA TRP A 772 -14.80 -18.42 22.56
C TRP A 772 -13.73 -17.35 22.43
N LYS A 773 -12.67 -17.49 23.24
CA LYS A 773 -11.52 -16.58 23.28
C LYS A 773 -10.70 -16.70 22.00
N ASP A 774 -10.44 -15.56 21.36
CA ASP A 774 -9.42 -15.44 20.31
C ASP A 774 -8.07 -15.11 20.96
N LEU A 775 -7.10 -16.02 20.85
CA LEU A 775 -5.78 -15.90 21.48
C LEU A 775 -4.81 -14.96 20.73
N ARG A 776 -5.20 -14.43 19.56
CA ARG A 776 -4.39 -13.49 18.78
C ARG A 776 -4.49 -12.04 19.24
N SER A 777 -5.54 -11.70 20.00
CA SER A 777 -5.75 -10.33 20.44
C SER A 777 -4.70 -9.92 21.48
N ARG A 778 -3.76 -9.04 21.08
CA ARG A 778 -2.72 -8.47 21.98
C ARG A 778 -3.28 -7.51 23.04
N GLU A 779 -4.51 -7.05 22.89
CA GLU A 779 -5.21 -6.25 23.89
C GLU A 779 -6.54 -6.90 24.26
N ASN A 780 -6.79 -7.06 25.57
CA ASN A 780 -8.06 -7.50 26.16
C ASN A 780 -9.18 -6.45 25.98
N ARG A 781 -9.39 -5.91 24.76
CA ARG A 781 -10.49 -4.99 24.46
C ARG A 781 -11.78 -5.75 24.12
N GLY A 782 -12.30 -6.50 25.10
CA GLY A 782 -13.71 -6.86 25.32
C GLY A 782 -14.66 -7.17 24.15
N SER A 783 -14.20 -7.55 22.96
CA SER A 783 -15.05 -7.92 21.81
C SER A 783 -14.39 -9.06 21.05
N HIS A 784 -14.58 -10.30 21.52
CA HIS A 784 -14.21 -11.47 20.72
C HIS A 784 -15.04 -11.50 19.44
N THR A 785 -14.38 -11.73 18.32
CA THR A 785 -14.98 -11.77 16.98
C THR A 785 -16.10 -12.80 16.90
N ASN A 786 -17.14 -12.49 16.13
CA ASN A 786 -18.29 -13.36 15.90
C ASN A 786 -18.52 -13.48 14.38
N ALA A 787 -17.73 -14.36 13.76
CA ALA A 787 -17.59 -14.53 12.32
C ALA A 787 -17.52 -16.03 11.96
N TRP A 788 -17.46 -16.36 10.66
CA TRP A 788 -17.15 -17.73 10.23
C TRP A 788 -15.72 -18.10 10.62
N CYS A 789 -14.74 -17.23 10.34
CA CYS A 789 -13.34 -17.55 10.61
C CYS A 789 -13.04 -17.77 12.10
N HIS A 790 -13.59 -16.89 12.96
CA HIS A 790 -13.37 -16.90 14.41
C HIS A 790 -14.63 -16.52 15.17
N GLY A 791 -14.90 -17.25 16.26
CA GLY A 791 -16.04 -17.04 17.15
C GLY A 791 -17.14 -18.10 17.01
N GLY A 792 -18.16 -17.98 17.87
CA GLY A 792 -19.21 -18.97 18.01
C GLY A 792 -20.04 -19.24 16.74
N SER A 793 -20.13 -18.29 15.82
CA SER A 793 -20.83 -18.50 14.53
C SER A 793 -20.15 -19.57 13.69
N GLY A 794 -18.82 -19.50 13.49
CA GLY A 794 -18.07 -20.53 12.76
C GLY A 794 -18.01 -21.85 13.50
N ILE A 795 -17.76 -21.81 14.81
CA ILE A 795 -17.70 -23.00 15.67
C ILE A 795 -18.99 -23.81 15.59
N LEU A 796 -20.16 -23.16 15.46
CA LEU A 796 -21.44 -23.84 15.30
C LEU A 796 -21.44 -24.86 14.17
N LEU A 797 -20.87 -24.55 13.00
CA LEU A 797 -20.85 -25.47 11.86
C LEU A 797 -20.14 -26.79 12.17
N SER A 798 -19.01 -26.74 12.90
CA SER A 798 -18.29 -27.97 13.29
C SER A 798 -19.10 -28.81 14.29
N ARG A 799 -19.92 -28.17 15.12
CA ARG A 799 -20.82 -28.88 16.05
C ARG A 799 -22.04 -29.46 15.37
N LEU A 800 -22.59 -28.77 14.36
CA LEU A 800 -23.67 -29.32 13.55
C LEU A 800 -23.22 -30.59 12.83
N SER A 801 -21.98 -30.66 12.33
CA SER A 801 -21.47 -31.91 11.71
C SER A 801 -21.37 -33.09 12.69
N LEU A 802 -21.26 -32.83 14.00
CA LEU A 802 -21.27 -33.91 15.00
C LEU A 802 -22.66 -34.52 15.22
N LEU A 803 -23.74 -33.79 14.94
CA LEU A 803 -25.11 -34.35 15.05
C LEU A 803 -25.40 -35.45 14.01
N GLU A 804 -24.60 -35.51 12.95
CA GLU A 804 -24.67 -36.58 11.95
C GLU A 804 -24.06 -37.91 12.44
N LEU A 805 -23.44 -37.91 13.62
CA LEU A 805 -22.79 -39.07 14.24
C LEU A 805 -23.60 -39.55 15.45
N GLU A 806 -23.96 -40.84 15.47
CA GLU A 806 -24.79 -41.44 16.54
C GLU A 806 -24.18 -41.22 17.93
N GLU A 807 -22.85 -41.27 18.04
CA GLU A 807 -22.09 -41.13 19.28
C GLU A 807 -22.18 -39.74 19.92
N PHE A 808 -22.57 -38.72 19.15
CA PHE A 808 -22.60 -37.32 19.60
C PHE A 808 -24.00 -36.69 19.60
N GLN A 809 -25.04 -37.40 19.13
CA GLN A 809 -26.42 -36.89 19.11
C GLN A 809 -26.96 -36.56 20.51
N GLU A 810 -26.62 -37.37 21.51
CA GLU A 810 -27.02 -37.17 22.91
C GLU A 810 -25.91 -36.55 23.78
N ASP A 811 -24.80 -36.11 23.17
CA ASP A 811 -23.68 -35.53 23.91
C ASP A 811 -24.06 -34.13 24.44
N LYS A 812 -24.11 -34.02 25.77
CA LYS A 812 -24.48 -32.79 26.48
C LYS A 812 -23.52 -31.62 26.19
N ARG A 813 -22.24 -31.89 25.93
CA ARG A 813 -21.25 -30.87 25.56
C ARG A 813 -21.59 -30.31 24.18
N VAL A 814 -21.83 -31.18 23.21
CA VAL A 814 -22.19 -30.78 21.84
C VAL A 814 -23.50 -30.00 21.82
N ALA A 815 -24.54 -30.50 22.49
CA ALA A 815 -25.82 -29.80 22.60
C ALA A 815 -25.69 -28.39 23.21
N ARG A 816 -24.89 -28.26 24.28
CA ARG A 816 -24.60 -26.97 24.92
C ARG A 816 -23.86 -26.02 23.97
N ASP A 817 -22.86 -26.51 23.24
CA ASP A 817 -22.07 -25.69 22.32
C ASP A 817 -22.90 -25.24 21.11
N ILE A 818 -23.83 -26.06 20.63
CA ILE A 818 -24.79 -25.70 19.58
C ILE A 818 -25.67 -24.53 20.03
N GLU A 819 -26.20 -24.56 21.25
CA GLU A 819 -26.99 -23.43 21.79
C GLU A 819 -26.13 -22.17 21.92
N ARG A 820 -24.89 -22.30 22.41
CA ARG A 820 -23.94 -21.18 22.53
C ARG A 820 -23.60 -20.57 21.16
N GLY A 821 -23.31 -21.41 20.17
CA GLY A 821 -23.02 -20.99 18.80
C GLY A 821 -24.22 -20.34 18.13
N THR A 822 -25.42 -20.91 18.29
CA THR A 822 -26.68 -20.33 17.81
C THR A 822 -26.93 -18.97 18.44
N ALA A 823 -26.74 -18.83 19.75
CA ALA A 823 -26.88 -17.56 20.45
C ALA A 823 -25.85 -16.50 20.01
N CYS A 824 -24.67 -16.90 19.54
CA CYS A 824 -23.70 -16.00 18.90
C CYS A 824 -24.20 -15.56 17.53
N LEU A 825 -24.64 -16.50 16.70
CA LEU A 825 -25.09 -16.27 15.33
C LEU A 825 -26.28 -15.30 15.25
N MET A 826 -27.18 -15.32 16.24
CA MET A 826 -28.32 -14.40 16.32
C MET A 826 -27.93 -12.92 16.58
N ARG A 827 -26.66 -12.62 16.90
CA ARG A 827 -26.16 -11.26 17.18
C ARG A 827 -25.56 -10.58 15.95
N TRP A 828 -26.31 -10.54 14.84
CA TRP A 828 -25.84 -9.98 13.56
C TRP A 828 -26.34 -8.56 13.24
N LYS A 829 -27.37 -8.06 13.95
CA LYS A 829 -28.08 -6.82 13.58
C LYS A 829 -27.24 -5.54 13.50
N LYS A 830 -26.05 -5.54 14.13
CA LYS A 830 -25.12 -4.40 14.11
C LYS A 830 -24.06 -4.50 13.01
N ASP A 831 -24.01 -5.61 12.27
CA ASP A 831 -22.99 -5.81 11.25
C ASP A 831 -23.29 -5.01 9.99
N SER A 832 -22.23 -4.42 9.44
CA SER A 832 -22.24 -3.68 8.17
C SER A 832 -21.38 -4.34 7.08
N SER A 833 -20.54 -5.32 7.46
CA SER A 833 -19.74 -6.14 6.52
C SER A 833 -20.64 -7.12 5.76
N ILE A 834 -20.34 -7.35 4.49
CA ILE A 834 -21.08 -8.24 3.59
C ILE A 834 -20.32 -9.51 3.22
N CYS A 835 -19.00 -9.58 3.41
CA CYS A 835 -18.19 -10.70 2.97
C CYS A 835 -18.57 -12.06 3.63
N LEU A 836 -18.07 -13.16 3.06
CA LEU A 836 -18.30 -14.51 3.61
C LEU A 836 -17.53 -14.79 4.90
N CYS A 837 -16.29 -14.31 5.01
CA CYS A 837 -15.39 -14.64 6.11
C CYS A 837 -15.88 -14.10 7.46
N HIS A 838 -16.35 -12.84 7.48
CA HIS A 838 -16.75 -12.15 8.71
C HIS A 838 -17.95 -11.21 8.56
N GLY A 839 -18.66 -11.25 7.42
CA GLY A 839 -19.81 -10.42 7.13
C GLY A 839 -21.15 -11.16 7.18
N LEU A 840 -22.19 -10.44 6.75
CA LEU A 840 -23.57 -10.91 6.73
C LEU A 840 -23.78 -12.11 5.79
N ALA A 841 -23.05 -12.21 4.67
CA ALA A 841 -23.17 -13.35 3.76
C ALA A 841 -22.75 -14.67 4.43
N GLY A 842 -21.65 -14.66 5.20
CA GLY A 842 -21.22 -15.84 5.96
C GLY A 842 -22.26 -16.25 7.00
N LYS A 843 -22.78 -15.28 7.77
CA LYS A 843 -23.82 -15.53 8.79
C LYS A 843 -25.11 -16.04 8.17
N TYR A 844 -25.49 -15.51 7.00
CA TYR A 844 -26.64 -16.00 6.25
C TYR A 844 -26.49 -17.49 5.91
N MET A 845 -25.34 -17.88 5.37
CA MET A 845 -25.07 -19.28 5.02
C MET A 845 -25.07 -20.19 6.25
N ILE A 846 -24.42 -19.78 7.35
CA ILE A 846 -24.41 -20.54 8.60
C ILE A 846 -25.83 -20.70 9.15
N LEU A 847 -26.67 -19.65 9.11
CA LEU A 847 -28.06 -19.74 9.57
C LEU A 847 -28.89 -20.69 8.71
N CYS A 848 -28.73 -20.66 7.38
CA CYS A 848 -29.42 -21.59 6.49
C CYS A 848 -29.09 -23.03 6.86
N GLU A 849 -27.82 -23.33 7.16
CA GLU A 849 -27.43 -24.67 7.55
C GLU A 849 -27.92 -25.05 8.95
N ALA A 850 -27.75 -24.17 9.94
CA ALA A 850 -28.27 -24.41 11.29
C ALA A 850 -29.78 -24.64 11.28
N ALA A 851 -30.52 -23.91 10.44
CA ALA A 851 -31.96 -24.07 10.28
C ALA A 851 -32.35 -25.42 9.65
N LYS A 852 -31.52 -25.94 8.74
CA LYS A 852 -31.69 -27.26 8.12
C LYS A 852 -31.37 -28.37 9.12
N ALA A 853 -30.20 -28.32 9.75
CA ALA A 853 -29.71 -29.34 10.67
C ALA A 853 -30.56 -29.45 11.96
N LEU A 854 -31.01 -28.32 12.51
CA LEU A 854 -31.78 -28.31 13.78
C LEU A 854 -33.29 -28.35 13.58
N GLY A 855 -33.79 -28.19 12.35
CA GLY A 855 -35.24 -28.16 12.06
C GLY A 855 -36.01 -27.01 12.74
N ARG A 856 -35.33 -25.92 13.12
CA ARG A 856 -35.92 -24.79 13.87
C ARG A 856 -36.42 -23.69 12.92
N ASP A 857 -37.73 -23.48 12.88
CA ASP A 857 -38.36 -22.43 12.05
C ASP A 857 -37.92 -21.00 12.41
N GLU A 858 -37.52 -20.75 13.65
CA GLU A 858 -36.96 -19.45 14.05
C GLU A 858 -35.71 -19.10 13.25
N LEU A 859 -34.80 -20.07 13.06
CA LEU A 859 -33.55 -19.87 12.32
C LEU A 859 -33.81 -19.63 10.82
N ARG A 860 -34.81 -20.32 10.24
CA ARG A 860 -35.26 -20.07 8.85
C ARG A 860 -35.80 -18.66 8.68
N LYS A 861 -36.61 -18.18 9.64
CA LYS A 861 -37.14 -16.81 9.61
C LYS A 861 -36.01 -15.79 9.76
N GLU A 862 -34.99 -16.08 10.56
CA GLU A 862 -33.86 -15.18 10.76
C GLU A 862 -32.93 -15.14 9.54
N SER A 863 -32.66 -16.27 8.87
CA SER A 863 -31.87 -16.27 7.62
C SER A 863 -32.51 -15.42 6.53
N ALA A 864 -33.84 -15.49 6.39
CA ALA A 864 -34.60 -14.63 5.47
C ALA A 864 -34.47 -13.13 5.81
N LYS A 865 -34.35 -12.77 7.10
CA LYS A 865 -34.10 -11.38 7.52
C LYS A 865 -32.68 -10.93 7.18
N ILE A 866 -31.66 -11.77 7.35
CA ILE A 866 -30.29 -11.43 6.92
C ILE A 866 -30.24 -11.23 5.41
N ARG A 867 -30.80 -12.15 4.63
CA ARG A 867 -30.85 -12.04 3.17
C ARG A 867 -31.51 -10.74 2.73
N ARG A 868 -32.65 -10.39 3.34
CA ARG A 868 -33.33 -9.11 3.11
C ARG A 868 -32.44 -7.94 3.51
N ARG A 869 -31.78 -8.00 4.66
CA ARG A 869 -30.86 -6.97 5.11
C ARG A 869 -29.75 -6.74 4.08
N ILE A 870 -29.11 -7.77 3.56
CA ILE A 870 -28.06 -7.66 2.54
C ILE A 870 -28.59 -6.88 1.31
N LEU A 871 -29.80 -7.20 0.84
CA LEU A 871 -30.44 -6.55 -0.31
C LEU A 871 -30.97 -5.12 -0.02
N GLU A 872 -31.09 -4.75 1.25
CA GLU A 872 -31.58 -3.44 1.73
C GLU A 872 -30.49 -2.59 2.39
N LEU A 873 -29.25 -3.11 2.52
CA LEU A 873 -28.12 -2.33 3.02
C LEU A 873 -28.04 -1.05 2.20
N GLU A 874 -27.83 0.08 2.87
CA GLU A 874 -27.66 1.36 2.18
C GLU A 874 -26.22 1.56 1.74
N ARG A 875 -25.29 1.05 2.53
CA ARG A 875 -23.86 1.24 2.32
C ARG A 875 -23.07 -0.01 2.71
N VAL A 876 -21.94 -0.21 2.05
CA VAL A 876 -21.01 -1.32 2.28
C VAL A 876 -19.58 -0.83 2.41
N PRO A 877 -18.73 -1.49 3.22
CA PRO A 877 -17.36 -1.06 3.39
C PRO A 877 -16.63 -0.96 2.04
N VAL A 878 -15.90 0.14 1.83
CA VAL A 878 -15.21 0.43 0.56
C VAL A 878 -14.23 -0.68 0.18
N GLN A 879 -13.53 -1.24 1.18
CA GLN A 879 -12.57 -2.33 0.98
C GLN A 879 -13.25 -3.65 0.59
N GLU A 880 -14.52 -3.87 0.93
CA GLU A 880 -15.25 -5.07 0.52
C GLU A 880 -15.91 -4.87 -0.84
N TYR A 881 -16.38 -3.65 -1.12
CA TYR A 881 -17.03 -3.30 -2.38
C TYR A 881 -16.11 -3.43 -3.59
N TYR A 882 -14.84 -3.02 -3.45
CA TYR A 882 -13.85 -3.11 -4.52
C TYR A 882 -12.94 -4.34 -4.46
N ASN A 883 -13.20 -5.26 -3.53
CA ASN A 883 -12.44 -6.51 -3.43
C ASN A 883 -13.21 -7.62 -4.15
N ALA A 884 -12.58 -8.19 -5.18
CA ALA A 884 -13.16 -9.27 -5.97
C ALA A 884 -13.07 -10.65 -5.29
N SER A 885 -12.34 -10.78 -4.18
CA SER A 885 -12.16 -12.07 -3.49
C SER A 885 -13.48 -12.72 -3.05
N LEU A 886 -13.47 -14.05 -2.97
CA LEU A 886 -14.61 -14.82 -2.49
C LEU A 886 -14.84 -14.58 -1.00
N MET A 887 -13.80 -14.72 -0.18
CA MET A 887 -13.98 -14.76 1.27
C MET A 887 -14.02 -13.38 1.92
N ALA A 888 -13.31 -12.40 1.38
CA ALA A 888 -13.22 -11.04 1.94
C ALA A 888 -13.91 -9.97 1.08
N GLY A 889 -14.48 -10.33 -0.06
CA GLY A 889 -14.98 -9.41 -1.06
C GLY A 889 -16.42 -9.65 -1.50
N ILE A 890 -16.81 -8.97 -2.58
CA ILE A 890 -18.17 -8.96 -3.08
C ILE A 890 -18.56 -10.26 -3.82
N SER A 891 -17.58 -11.04 -4.29
CA SER A 891 -17.84 -12.35 -4.93
C SER A 891 -18.55 -13.31 -3.98
N GLY A 892 -18.16 -13.34 -2.70
CA GLY A 892 -18.81 -14.17 -1.71
C GLY A 892 -20.25 -13.75 -1.41
N ALA A 893 -20.50 -12.43 -1.37
CA ALA A 893 -21.85 -11.91 -1.21
C ALA A 893 -22.74 -12.27 -2.42
N ALA A 894 -22.19 -12.21 -3.64
CA ALA A 894 -22.88 -12.63 -4.85
C ALA A 894 -23.25 -14.12 -4.80
N LEU A 895 -22.28 -14.99 -4.46
CA LEU A 895 -22.50 -16.44 -4.36
C LEU A 895 -23.56 -16.78 -3.31
N ALA A 896 -23.49 -16.17 -2.12
CA ALA A 896 -24.46 -16.38 -1.05
C ALA A 896 -25.89 -15.98 -1.47
N LEU A 897 -26.06 -14.86 -2.18
CA LEU A 897 -27.37 -14.39 -2.64
C LEU A 897 -27.96 -15.27 -3.76
N CYS A 898 -27.11 -15.95 -4.53
CA CYS A 898 -27.51 -16.93 -5.53
C CYS A 898 -27.90 -18.29 -4.92
N GLU A 899 -27.70 -18.50 -3.62
CA GLU A 899 -27.99 -19.77 -2.91
C GLU A 899 -27.28 -20.98 -3.54
N ALA A 900 -26.06 -20.76 -4.03
CA ALA A 900 -25.45 -21.60 -5.06
C ALA A 900 -24.70 -22.86 -4.55
N ASP A 901 -24.38 -22.93 -3.24
CA ASP A 901 -23.97 -24.16 -2.55
C ASP A 901 -24.16 -23.94 -1.04
N ALA A 902 -25.02 -24.74 -0.38
CA ALA A 902 -25.25 -24.62 1.06
C ALA A 902 -24.03 -25.05 1.90
N GLU A 903 -23.15 -25.89 1.35
CA GLU A 903 -21.99 -26.47 2.02
C GLU A 903 -20.67 -25.79 1.63
N LEU A 904 -20.70 -24.54 1.13
CA LEU A 904 -19.47 -23.84 0.74
C LEU A 904 -18.47 -23.69 1.92
N LEU A 905 -19.00 -23.45 3.13
CA LEU A 905 -18.23 -23.01 4.29
C LEU A 905 -17.67 -24.15 5.17
N TYR A 906 -18.02 -25.42 4.88
CA TYR A 906 -17.68 -26.59 5.68
C TYR A 906 -17.87 -27.88 4.87
#